data_AF-A0A2W1BDJ2-F1
#
_entry.id   AF-A0A2W1BDJ2-F1
#
_cell.length_a   1.000
_cell.length_b   1.000
_cell.length_c   1.000
_cell.angle_alpha   90.00
_cell.angle_beta   90.00
_cell.angle_gamma   90.00
#
_symmetry.space_group_name_H-M   'P 1'
#
loop_
_entity.id
_entity.type
_entity.pdbx_description
1 polymer ?
#
loop_
_entity_poly.entity_id
_entity_poly.type
_entity_poly.pdbx_seq_one_letter_code
_entity_poly.pdbx_strand_id
1 'polypeptide(L)'
;MDISSEYSTEKRCFKCDRAVLKNLNIVRNASNNAMLLWNQFQIFVYETFHELKTSTLLLSPEFLVYDIIFSGNYLVCLDTSGNIHTAAITMKNTTPKSFKVCGTSTMASSLYGKDHILFLKYEANSYFFSLHKLNADLTLMKNAILIYNEQLPTTQTSNKHFLQVHLLKENNLEALKKVFNDEDLNVRNKYNLIIVTFDKLSIFGCLFSSDVADEQVSLVKLYTSPSEISGIEIIDDDELNVMIGLTIGTIITLPLNNLKTPQITHLNIAIHKFLAFNDAILYTDGKSMWKADNMSKDVEFSKFFVKHVKDFIIMEDKIICNTFLNLIYRFSIHDEASYLRSESNDEYCTADKLINNSAYLDKILEEVNKNTALIEKLNKEKDYITALSLSNRQDVMDNIINHKVIVYESYEDAVTENKNVVLTNNFSEYFHEDLFFFLIKISTTTEHKLSQILSNYLGDLRVHITFATAKKVLKTISIKVADLSKKISILIPLKTDVIDITEMNVNIKIMSNIPGALDAKKKIWTILYRKHVKLHSEHFIKFNLNLKKEQCLKNLDSPLQAQIYQAAMNHHGHLFEFDDVMRNKQTVSKEWHMYVRLPDKYQEVFRNKDHTKHLTSKKVKYFIQQFTSEDFLKSKSNLIFSIGHENVKIEIHNDSFTSPLLKLSGENMKVVLNIRNFLSDLIYCVFANFGPGKEFINLSSYATIENLQKAVKKCITGSSEEEIEPLIEQFERNVIGVLPI
;
A
#
# COMPACT_ATOMS: atom_id res chain seq x y z
N MET A 1 -36.39 24.82 -11.45
CA MET A 1 -36.57 26.21 -11.00
C MET A 1 -37.82 26.69 -11.68
N ASP A 2 -38.91 26.86 -10.95
CA ASP A 2 -40.00 27.70 -11.44
C ASP A 2 -39.45 29.13 -11.49
N ILE A 3 -39.42 29.70 -12.69
CA ILE A 3 -39.13 31.10 -12.88
C ILE A 3 -40.47 31.82 -12.62
N SER A 4 -40.84 31.96 -11.35
CA SER A 4 -41.74 33.03 -10.94
C SER A 4 -40.88 34.27 -10.76
N SER A 5 -41.14 35.28 -11.58
CA SER A 5 -40.48 36.59 -11.56
C SER A 5 -40.98 37.46 -10.41
N GLU A 6 -41.05 36.90 -9.21
CA GLU A 6 -41.28 37.64 -7.98
C GLU A 6 -40.04 37.43 -7.11
N TYR A 7 -39.22 38.47 -7.00
CA TYR A 7 -38.16 38.52 -5.99
C TYR A 7 -38.82 38.50 -4.61
N SER A 8 -39.10 37.31 -4.07
CA SER A 8 -39.44 37.21 -2.66
C SER A 8 -38.17 37.56 -1.87
N THR A 9 -38.22 38.67 -1.15
CA THR A 9 -37.10 39.19 -0.34
C THR A 9 -36.65 38.23 0.76
N GLU A 10 -37.46 37.20 1.02
CA GLU A 10 -37.33 36.24 2.12
C GLU A 10 -36.52 34.99 1.77
N LYS A 11 -36.40 34.62 0.48
CA LYS A 11 -35.58 33.48 0.03
C LYS A 11 -34.29 33.96 -0.60
N ARG A 12 -33.16 33.52 -0.05
CA ARG A 12 -31.84 33.84 -0.60
C ARG A 12 -31.00 32.58 -0.73
N CYS A 13 -30.32 32.46 -1.86
CA CYS A 13 -29.27 31.48 -2.10
C CYS A 13 -27.99 32.23 -2.44
N PHE A 14 -26.91 31.90 -1.76
CA PHE A 14 -25.60 32.50 -1.98
C PHE A 14 -24.52 31.42 -1.88
N LYS A 15 -23.39 31.69 -2.51
CA LYS A 15 -22.18 30.88 -2.41
C LYS A 15 -21.16 31.65 -1.59
N CYS A 16 -20.33 30.95 -0.84
CA CYS A 16 -19.21 31.59 -0.17
C CYS A 16 -18.35 32.34 -1.20
N ASP A 17 -17.98 33.57 -0.86
CA ASP A 17 -17.15 34.49 -1.63
C ASP A 17 -15.71 33.98 -1.83
N ARG A 18 -15.31 32.98 -1.04
CA ARG A 18 -13.97 32.39 -1.05
C ARG A 18 -13.98 30.92 -1.44
N ALA A 19 -12.82 30.41 -1.82
CA ALA A 19 -12.64 29.01 -2.15
C ALA A 19 -12.83 28.13 -0.90
N VAL A 20 -13.80 27.22 -0.98
CA VAL A 20 -14.16 26.28 0.09
C VAL A 20 -13.47 24.95 -0.19
N LEU A 21 -12.58 24.51 0.71
CA LEU A 21 -11.81 23.27 0.55
C LEU A 21 -12.63 22.00 0.80
N LYS A 22 -13.65 22.08 1.65
CA LYS A 22 -14.54 20.98 2.02
C LYS A 22 -15.89 21.51 2.48
N ASN A 23 -16.92 20.67 2.45
CA ASN A 23 -18.26 21.05 2.86
C ASN A 23 -18.31 21.70 4.24
N LEU A 24 -19.00 22.83 4.34
CA LEU A 24 -19.08 23.64 5.56
C LEU A 24 -20.16 23.12 6.53
N ASN A 25 -19.93 23.28 7.81
CA ASN A 25 -20.86 23.20 8.93
C ASN A 25 -21.23 24.62 9.35
N ILE A 26 -22.31 24.77 10.11
CA ILE A 26 -22.81 26.08 10.55
C ILE A 26 -22.95 26.09 12.08
N VAL A 27 -22.36 27.10 12.71
CA VAL A 27 -22.52 27.36 14.16
C VAL A 27 -22.92 28.82 14.37
N ARG A 28 -23.82 29.05 15.33
CA ARG A 28 -24.27 30.39 15.75
C ARG A 28 -23.67 30.74 17.10
N ASN A 29 -23.26 32.00 17.25
CA ASN A 29 -23.01 32.58 18.56
C ASN A 29 -24.24 33.36 19.03
N ALA A 30 -24.87 32.86 20.08
CA ALA A 30 -26.07 33.46 20.65
C ALA A 30 -25.79 34.84 21.29
N SER A 31 -24.56 35.14 21.69
CA SER A 31 -24.22 36.38 22.42
C SER A 31 -24.16 37.62 21.52
N ASN A 32 -23.69 37.47 20.27
CA ASN A 32 -23.49 38.58 19.34
C ASN A 32 -24.15 38.35 17.96
N ASN A 33 -24.94 37.28 17.82
CA ASN A 33 -25.59 36.86 16.56
C ASN A 33 -24.64 36.64 15.38
N ALA A 34 -23.33 36.51 15.63
CA ALA A 34 -22.37 36.16 14.60
C ALA A 34 -22.52 34.68 14.22
N MET A 35 -22.21 34.38 12.96
CA MET A 35 -22.31 33.04 12.39
C MET A 35 -20.94 32.58 11.92
N LEU A 36 -20.64 31.31 12.17
CA LEU A 36 -19.48 30.63 11.63
C LEU A 36 -19.90 29.61 10.58
N LEU A 37 -19.26 29.67 9.42
CA LEU A 37 -19.21 28.56 8.50
C LEU A 37 -17.85 27.92 8.60
N TRP A 38 -17.76 26.62 8.82
CA TRP A 38 -16.48 25.98 9.08
C TRP A 38 -16.36 24.57 8.53
N ASN A 39 -15.15 24.14 8.26
CA ASN A 39 -14.81 22.74 8.01
C ASN A 39 -13.50 22.41 8.75
N GLN A 40 -12.98 21.20 8.56
CA GLN A 40 -11.76 20.75 9.23
C GLN A 40 -10.50 21.59 8.92
N PHE A 41 -10.52 22.47 7.91
CA PHE A 41 -9.38 23.25 7.45
C PHE A 41 -9.58 24.78 7.54
N GLN A 42 -10.84 25.26 7.56
CA GLN A 42 -11.16 26.67 7.37
C GLN A 42 -12.35 27.07 8.24
N ILE A 43 -12.28 28.27 8.82
CA ILE A 43 -13.35 28.87 9.61
C ILE A 43 -13.62 30.27 9.03
N PHE A 44 -14.84 30.49 8.56
CA PHE A 44 -15.33 31.75 8.03
C PHE A 44 -16.25 32.40 9.06
N VAL A 45 -15.92 33.63 9.47
CA VAL A 45 -16.67 34.39 10.46
C VAL A 45 -17.50 35.47 9.77
N TYR A 46 -18.79 35.52 10.09
CA TYR A 46 -19.73 36.54 9.60
C TYR A 46 -20.29 37.34 10.79
N GLU A 47 -20.02 38.65 10.82
CA GLU A 47 -20.53 39.55 11.87
C GLU A 47 -22.03 39.79 11.80
N THR A 48 -22.55 40.09 10.60
CA THR A 48 -23.94 40.48 10.41
C THR A 48 -24.67 39.55 9.45
N PHE A 49 -25.78 39.01 9.95
CA PHE A 49 -26.67 38.09 9.26
C PHE A 49 -27.37 38.67 8.02
N HIS A 50 -27.57 39.99 7.96
CA HIS A 50 -28.43 40.58 6.94
C HIS A 50 -27.86 40.51 5.52
N GLU A 51 -26.52 40.46 5.39
CA GLU A 51 -25.88 40.53 4.08
C GLU A 51 -25.20 39.24 3.64
N LEU A 52 -24.56 38.43 4.51
CA LEU A 52 -23.83 37.18 4.14
C LEU A 52 -23.03 37.27 2.80
N LYS A 53 -22.64 38.48 2.40
CA LYS A 53 -22.01 38.78 1.10
C LYS A 53 -20.52 38.50 1.16
N THR A 54 -19.89 38.83 2.28
CA THR A 54 -18.46 38.69 2.48
C THR A 54 -18.19 38.22 3.90
N SER A 55 -17.29 37.25 4.03
CA SER A 55 -16.78 36.83 5.34
C SER A 55 -15.93 37.95 5.95
N THR A 56 -16.22 38.32 7.20
CA THR A 56 -15.48 39.36 7.93
C THR A 56 -14.06 38.88 8.25
N LEU A 57 -13.90 37.61 8.60
CA LEU A 57 -12.61 37.00 8.96
C LEU A 57 -12.53 35.56 8.42
N LEU A 58 -11.35 35.20 7.91
CA LEU A 58 -11.00 33.82 7.56
C LEU A 58 -9.87 33.36 8.47
N LEU A 59 -10.09 32.25 9.16
CA LEU A 59 -9.07 31.55 9.92
C LEU A 59 -8.74 30.25 9.21
N SER A 60 -7.45 29.97 9.03
CA SER A 60 -6.94 28.71 8.51
C SER A 60 -6.04 28.11 9.58
N PRO A 61 -6.60 27.31 10.49
CA PRO A 61 -5.84 26.72 11.59
C PRO A 61 -4.76 25.77 11.06
N GLU A 62 -3.65 25.64 11.80
CA GLU A 62 -2.57 24.69 11.49
C GLU A 62 -2.92 23.24 11.88
N PHE A 63 -4.08 23.03 12.48
CA PHE A 63 -4.61 21.75 12.95
C PHE A 63 -5.96 21.42 12.31
N LEU A 64 -6.34 20.15 12.35
CA LEU A 64 -7.63 19.69 11.82
C LEU A 64 -8.73 19.89 12.85
N VAL A 65 -9.68 20.78 12.53
CA VAL A 65 -10.80 21.09 13.42
C VAL A 65 -11.82 19.97 13.41
N TYR A 66 -12.14 19.46 14.60
CA TYR A 66 -13.12 18.42 14.84
C TYR A 66 -14.47 18.97 15.31
N ASP A 67 -14.45 19.88 16.30
CA ASP A 67 -15.64 20.55 16.82
C ASP A 67 -15.32 22.02 17.17
N ILE A 68 -16.34 22.87 17.17
CA ILE A 68 -16.22 24.31 17.42
C ILE A 68 -17.30 24.80 18.38
N ILE A 69 -16.86 25.50 19.42
CA ILE A 69 -17.71 26.34 20.25
C ILE A 69 -17.36 27.81 19.99
N PHE A 70 -18.39 28.61 19.75
CA PHE A 70 -18.25 30.06 19.58
C PHE A 70 -19.21 30.80 20.52
N SER A 71 -18.65 31.45 21.54
CA SER A 71 -19.40 32.21 22.54
C SER A 71 -18.66 33.49 22.92
N GLY A 72 -19.41 34.58 23.10
CA GLY A 72 -18.83 35.91 23.33
C GLY A 72 -17.83 36.30 22.24
N ASN A 73 -16.58 36.57 22.62
CA ASN A 73 -15.48 36.88 21.71
C ASN A 73 -14.45 35.74 21.60
N TYR A 74 -14.77 34.53 22.08
CA TYR A 74 -13.84 33.41 22.11
C TYR A 74 -14.30 32.30 21.19
N LEU A 75 -13.36 31.83 20.36
CA LEU A 75 -13.49 30.64 19.55
C LEU A 75 -12.69 29.52 20.21
N VAL A 76 -13.36 28.41 20.48
CA VAL A 76 -12.74 27.20 21.04
C VAL A 76 -12.90 26.09 20.03
N CYS A 77 -11.78 25.51 19.59
CA CYS A 77 -11.73 24.43 18.63
C CYS A 77 -11.17 23.19 19.30
N LEU A 78 -11.87 22.07 19.14
CA LEU A 78 -11.35 20.74 19.46
C LEU A 78 -10.71 20.17 18.19
N ASP A 79 -9.49 19.66 18.27
CA ASP A 79 -8.83 18.98 17.15
C ASP A 79 -9.10 17.46 17.15
N THR A 80 -8.74 16.80 16.04
CA THR A 80 -8.92 15.34 15.89
C THR A 80 -8.07 14.49 16.84
N SER A 81 -7.09 15.09 17.52
CA SER A 81 -6.22 14.43 18.50
C SER A 81 -6.69 14.67 19.94
N GLY A 82 -7.81 15.38 20.14
CA GLY A 82 -8.36 15.70 21.45
C GLY A 82 -7.71 16.91 22.13
N ASN A 83 -6.98 17.76 21.40
CA ASN A 83 -6.45 19.01 21.95
C ASN A 83 -7.43 20.17 21.76
N ILE A 84 -7.47 21.06 22.75
CA ILE A 84 -8.30 22.26 22.74
C ILE A 84 -7.44 23.46 22.36
N HIS A 85 -7.90 24.19 21.35
CA HIS A 85 -7.28 25.40 20.83
C HIS A 85 -8.22 26.59 21.03
N THR A 86 -7.71 27.71 21.51
CA THR A 86 -8.51 28.93 21.72
C THR A 86 -7.98 30.11 20.94
N ALA A 87 -8.89 30.95 20.46
CA ALA A 87 -8.58 32.23 19.87
C ALA A 87 -9.59 33.29 20.33
N ALA A 88 -9.09 34.46 20.71
CA ALA A 88 -9.93 35.63 20.96
C ALA A 88 -10.18 36.35 19.63
N ILE A 89 -11.43 36.36 19.17
CA ILE A 89 -11.86 37.02 17.94
C ILE A 89 -12.39 38.40 18.29
N THR A 90 -11.60 39.43 17.98
CA THR A 90 -12.08 40.83 17.98
C THR A 90 -12.46 41.23 16.57
N MET A 91 -13.77 41.27 16.33
CA MET A 91 -14.42 41.67 15.08
C MET A 91 -13.86 42.96 14.44
N LYS A 92 -13.37 43.92 15.24
CA LYS A 92 -12.80 45.20 14.76
C LYS A 92 -11.34 45.15 14.29
N ASN A 93 -10.58 44.06 14.53
CA ASN A 93 -9.18 43.93 14.14
C ASN A 93 -9.00 42.78 13.14
N THR A 94 -8.46 43.08 11.96
CA THR A 94 -8.25 42.14 10.85
C THR A 94 -7.06 41.20 11.02
N THR A 95 -6.27 41.35 12.08
CA THR A 95 -5.15 40.45 12.38
C THR A 95 -5.63 39.31 13.30
N PRO A 96 -5.70 38.07 12.79
CA PRO A 96 -6.07 36.93 13.63
C PRO A 96 -4.98 36.70 14.69
N LYS A 97 -5.37 36.64 15.96
CA LYS A 97 -4.48 36.11 17.00
C LYS A 97 -4.29 34.62 16.74
N SER A 98 -3.06 34.13 16.89
CA SER A 98 -2.75 32.70 16.77
C SER A 98 -3.58 31.89 17.77
N PHE A 99 -3.97 30.68 17.36
CA PHE A 99 -4.62 29.73 18.26
C PHE A 99 -3.64 29.31 19.35
N LYS A 100 -4.09 29.28 20.60
CA LYS A 100 -3.33 28.79 21.75
C LYS A 100 -3.84 27.42 22.17
N VAL A 101 -2.94 26.46 22.31
CA VAL A 101 -3.26 25.14 22.88
C VAL A 101 -3.46 25.29 24.38
N CYS A 102 -4.62 24.87 24.89
CA CYS A 102 -5.03 25.06 26.29
C CYS A 102 -5.38 23.76 27.04
N GLY A 103 -5.52 22.63 26.34
CA GLY A 103 -5.82 21.34 26.97
C GLY A 103 -5.67 20.16 26.02
N THR A 104 -5.58 18.95 26.58
CA THR A 104 -5.44 17.68 25.86
C THR A 104 -6.50 16.68 26.32
N SER A 105 -6.56 15.51 25.68
CA SER A 105 -7.39 14.35 26.10
C SER A 105 -8.90 14.61 26.14
N THR A 106 -9.39 15.60 25.39
CA THR A 106 -10.80 15.98 25.36
C THR A 106 -11.55 15.19 24.29
N MET A 107 -12.67 14.58 24.68
CA MET A 107 -13.50 13.74 23.82
C MET A 107 -14.71 14.48 23.25
N ALA A 108 -15.32 15.35 24.06
CA ALA A 108 -16.45 16.19 23.67
C ALA A 108 -16.46 17.51 24.47
N SER A 109 -17.09 18.53 23.91
CA SER A 109 -17.20 19.86 24.51
C SER A 109 -18.61 20.40 24.41
N SER A 110 -19.07 21.13 25.43
CA SER A 110 -20.37 21.78 25.42
C SER A 110 -20.35 23.07 26.23
N LEU A 111 -21.18 24.05 25.87
CA LEU A 111 -21.29 25.31 26.62
C LEU A 111 -21.99 25.06 27.96
N TYR A 112 -21.39 25.52 29.05
CA TYR A 112 -21.95 25.51 30.39
C TYR A 112 -22.39 26.93 30.77
N GLY A 113 -23.60 27.29 30.39
CA GLY A 113 -24.07 28.68 30.45
C GLY A 113 -23.33 29.59 29.45
N LYS A 114 -23.20 30.89 29.76
CA LYS A 114 -22.65 31.88 28.82
C LYS A 114 -21.11 31.94 28.81
N ASP A 115 -20.50 31.78 29.98
CA ASP A 115 -19.08 32.09 30.20
C ASP A 115 -18.23 30.87 30.59
N HIS A 116 -18.78 29.65 30.54
CA HIS A 116 -18.06 28.44 30.90
C HIS A 116 -18.23 27.36 29.82
N ILE A 117 -17.26 26.46 29.73
CA ILE A 117 -17.29 25.30 28.86
C ILE A 117 -17.05 24.06 29.71
N LEU A 118 -17.86 23.04 29.47
CA LEU A 118 -17.68 21.72 30.03
C LEU A 118 -17.00 20.82 29.00
N PHE A 119 -15.90 20.19 29.41
CA PHE A 119 -15.23 19.16 28.63
C PHE A 119 -15.46 17.78 29.25
N LEU A 120 -15.73 16.81 28.39
CA LEU A 120 -15.62 15.39 28.73
C LEU A 120 -14.20 14.94 28.37
N LYS A 121 -13.42 14.52 29.38
CA LYS A 121 -12.04 14.01 29.20
C LYS A 121 -11.96 12.52 29.54
N TYR A 122 -11.01 11.84 28.92
CA TYR A 122 -10.68 10.46 29.25
C TYR A 122 -9.18 10.35 29.54
N GLU A 123 -8.83 10.11 30.80
CA GLU A 123 -7.45 10.04 31.29
C GLU A 123 -7.32 8.91 32.31
N ALA A 124 -6.17 8.25 32.41
CA ALA A 124 -5.93 7.19 33.40
C ALA A 124 -7.08 6.14 33.52
N ASN A 125 -7.67 5.75 32.39
CA ASN A 125 -8.82 4.83 32.30
C ASN A 125 -10.12 5.28 32.99
N SER A 126 -10.29 6.57 33.21
CA SER A 126 -11.49 7.16 33.82
C SER A 126 -12.00 8.34 33.00
N TYR A 127 -13.31 8.57 33.04
CA TYR A 127 -13.92 9.76 32.46
C TYR A 127 -14.03 10.89 33.49
N PHE A 128 -13.84 12.12 33.04
CA PHE A 128 -13.92 13.31 33.88
C PHE A 128 -14.75 14.39 33.20
N PHE A 129 -15.53 15.11 33.99
CA PHE A 129 -16.01 16.43 33.63
C PHE A 129 -15.03 17.49 34.09
N SER A 130 -14.59 18.32 33.15
CA SER A 130 -13.62 19.39 33.35
C SER A 130 -14.30 20.70 32.98
N LEU A 131 -14.66 21.51 33.97
CA LEU A 131 -15.32 22.80 33.81
C LEU A 131 -14.27 23.91 33.72
N HIS A 132 -14.29 24.68 32.63
CA HIS A 132 -13.37 25.78 32.39
C HIS A 132 -14.12 27.09 32.21
N LYS A 133 -13.52 28.18 32.70
CA LYS A 133 -13.97 29.53 32.39
C LYS A 133 -13.52 29.92 31.00
N LEU A 134 -14.42 30.50 30.23
CA LEU A 134 -14.17 31.00 28.88
C LEU A 134 -13.35 32.29 28.94
N ASN A 135 -12.03 32.16 28.91
CA ASN A 135 -11.07 33.24 28.78
C ASN A 135 -9.92 32.81 27.86
N ALA A 136 -8.94 33.70 27.63
CA ALA A 136 -7.83 33.41 26.73
C ALA A 136 -7.03 32.14 27.08
N ASP A 137 -7.02 31.75 28.35
CA ASP A 137 -6.24 30.63 28.87
C ASP A 137 -7.08 29.38 29.21
N LEU A 138 -8.41 29.43 29.00
CA LEU A 138 -9.37 28.43 29.49
C LEU A 138 -9.06 27.96 30.92
N THR A 139 -9.11 28.88 31.89
CA THR A 139 -8.77 28.55 33.27
C THR A 139 -9.70 27.45 33.82
N LEU A 140 -9.11 26.34 34.28
CA LEU A 140 -9.82 25.24 34.93
C LEU A 140 -10.47 25.74 36.23
N MET A 141 -11.74 25.42 36.41
CA MET A 141 -12.50 25.76 37.62
C MET A 141 -12.78 24.53 38.48
N LYS A 142 -13.25 23.44 37.87
CA LYS A 142 -13.64 22.22 38.57
C LYS A 142 -13.35 21.00 37.71
N ASN A 143 -12.86 19.94 38.34
CA ASN A 143 -12.73 18.61 37.75
C ASN A 143 -13.49 17.63 38.62
N ALA A 144 -14.34 16.79 38.00
CA ALA A 144 -15.08 15.75 38.70
C ALA A 144 -14.99 14.43 37.94
N ILE A 145 -14.73 13.33 38.68
CA ILE A 145 -14.64 11.97 38.12
C ILE A 145 -16.05 11.43 37.89
N LEU A 146 -16.29 10.79 36.74
CA LEU A 146 -17.56 10.15 36.46
C LEU A 146 -17.59 8.73 37.01
N ILE A 147 -18.59 8.45 37.83
CA ILE A 147 -18.80 7.14 38.44
C ILE A 147 -20.07 6.52 37.87
N TYR A 148 -19.95 5.28 37.42
CA TYR A 148 -21.07 4.45 37.01
C TYR A 148 -20.84 3.03 37.53
N ASN A 149 -21.92 2.35 37.94
CA ASN A 149 -21.83 1.03 38.59
C ASN A 149 -21.30 -0.07 37.65
N GLU A 150 -21.42 0.12 36.34
CA GLU A 150 -20.86 -0.77 35.33
C GLU A 150 -19.68 -0.12 34.62
N GLN A 151 -18.87 -0.92 33.91
CA GLN A 151 -17.74 -0.40 33.18
C GLN A 151 -18.21 0.46 31.98
N LEU A 152 -17.85 1.74 31.99
CA LEU A 152 -18.10 2.65 30.86
C LEU A 152 -17.27 2.22 29.63
N PRO A 153 -17.75 2.46 28.40
CA PRO A 153 -17.00 2.15 27.19
C PRO A 153 -15.63 2.84 27.17
N THR A 154 -14.56 2.12 26.87
CA THR A 154 -13.17 2.64 26.89
C THR A 154 -12.71 3.24 25.55
N THR A 155 -13.61 3.38 24.57
CA THR A 155 -13.24 3.82 23.22
C THR A 155 -12.87 5.29 23.16
N GLN A 156 -11.60 5.59 22.85
CA GLN A 156 -11.05 6.96 22.73
C GLN A 156 -11.45 7.71 21.44
N THR A 157 -12.41 7.21 20.67
CA THR A 157 -12.80 7.86 19.41
C THR A 157 -13.75 9.03 19.70
N SER A 158 -13.31 10.27 19.45
CA SER A 158 -14.12 11.49 19.66
C SER A 158 -15.50 11.42 18.99
N ASN A 159 -15.58 10.79 17.80
CA ASN A 159 -16.81 10.59 17.01
C ASN A 159 -17.97 9.80 17.65
N LYS A 160 -17.80 9.26 18.85
CA LYS A 160 -18.84 8.49 19.55
C LYS A 160 -19.47 9.22 20.74
N HIS A 161 -18.99 10.42 21.04
CA HIS A 161 -19.41 11.16 22.23
C HIS A 161 -20.37 12.29 21.88
N PHE A 162 -21.48 12.39 22.61
CA PHE A 162 -22.35 13.55 22.64
C PHE A 162 -22.35 14.13 24.05
N LEU A 163 -22.34 15.45 24.16
CA LEU A 163 -22.38 16.16 25.42
C LEU A 163 -23.33 17.36 25.30
N GLN A 164 -24.49 17.27 25.97
CA GLN A 164 -25.47 18.35 26.03
C GLN A 164 -25.57 18.85 27.46
N VAL A 165 -25.61 20.17 27.64
CA VAL A 165 -25.80 20.81 28.95
C VAL A 165 -27.05 21.65 28.91
N HIS A 166 -27.91 21.52 29.93
CA HIS A 166 -29.13 22.31 30.07
C HIS A 166 -29.21 22.92 31.47
N LEU A 167 -29.48 24.22 31.54
CA LEU A 167 -29.67 24.95 32.79
C LEU A 167 -31.05 24.64 33.36
N LEU A 168 -31.11 24.12 34.59
CA LEU A 168 -32.38 23.77 35.22
C LEU A 168 -33.02 24.98 35.89
N LYS A 169 -34.36 25.09 35.75
CA LYS A 169 -35.21 25.96 36.57
C LYS A 169 -35.45 25.30 37.93
N GLU A 170 -35.75 26.10 38.97
CA GLU A 170 -36.00 25.60 40.34
C GLU A 170 -37.09 24.52 40.38
N ASN A 171 -38.19 24.72 39.65
CA ASN A 171 -39.32 23.78 39.59
C ASN A 171 -38.93 22.40 39.00
N ASN A 172 -37.94 22.36 38.09
CA ASN A 172 -37.50 21.12 37.45
C ASN A 172 -36.61 20.30 38.39
N LEU A 173 -35.91 20.95 39.33
CA LEU A 173 -34.96 20.29 40.22
C LEU A 173 -35.64 19.28 41.17
N GLU A 174 -36.82 19.63 41.70
CA GLU A 174 -37.57 18.76 42.63
C GLU A 174 -37.99 17.44 41.97
N ALA A 175 -38.41 17.50 40.71
CA ALA A 175 -38.81 16.30 39.95
C ALA A 175 -37.61 15.38 39.67
N LEU A 176 -36.42 15.97 39.43
CA LEU A 176 -35.20 15.24 39.10
C LEU A 176 -34.52 14.58 40.32
N LYS A 177 -34.78 15.04 41.55
CA LYS A 177 -34.23 14.40 42.77
C LYS A 177 -34.51 12.90 42.83
N LYS A 178 -35.73 12.50 42.44
CA LYS A 178 -36.18 11.11 42.43
C LYS A 178 -35.51 10.27 41.33
N VAL A 179 -35.13 10.90 40.23
CA VAL A 179 -34.52 10.23 39.06
C VAL A 179 -33.05 9.94 39.32
N PHE A 180 -32.35 10.88 39.96
CA PHE A 180 -30.92 10.77 40.24
C PHE A 180 -30.60 10.26 41.65
N ASN A 181 -31.63 9.93 42.46
CA ASN A 181 -31.51 9.42 43.84
C ASN A 181 -30.63 10.29 44.75
N ASP A 182 -30.79 11.61 44.65
CA ASP A 182 -29.99 12.59 45.41
C ASP A 182 -30.93 13.45 46.27
N GLU A 183 -31.24 12.96 47.47
CA GLU A 183 -32.20 13.60 48.39
C GLU A 183 -31.62 14.89 49.02
N ASP A 184 -30.29 14.98 49.14
CA ASP A 184 -29.55 16.07 49.79
C ASP A 184 -29.31 17.30 48.88
N LEU A 185 -29.85 17.28 47.65
CA LEU A 185 -29.73 18.41 46.70
C LEU A 185 -30.27 19.72 47.30
N ASN A 186 -29.36 20.68 47.50
CA ASN A 186 -29.70 21.99 48.02
C ASN A 186 -30.24 22.89 46.90
N VAL A 187 -31.51 23.28 47.00
CA VAL A 187 -32.23 24.09 45.99
C VAL A 187 -31.56 25.45 45.74
N ARG A 188 -30.74 25.95 46.68
CA ARG A 188 -30.01 27.21 46.52
C ARG A 188 -28.87 27.15 45.49
N ASN A 189 -28.38 25.96 45.16
CA ASN A 189 -27.28 25.79 44.21
C ASN A 189 -27.83 25.69 42.79
N LYS A 190 -27.12 26.29 41.83
CA LYS A 190 -27.50 26.21 40.42
C LYS A 190 -26.98 24.91 39.82
N TYR A 191 -27.88 23.97 39.57
CA TYR A 191 -27.57 22.70 38.90
C TYR A 191 -27.90 22.77 37.41
N ASN A 192 -27.05 22.14 36.61
CA ASN A 192 -27.31 21.87 35.21
C ASN A 192 -27.51 20.36 35.02
N LEU A 193 -28.43 20.00 34.14
CA LEU A 193 -28.55 18.64 33.63
C LEU A 193 -27.50 18.45 32.55
N ILE A 194 -26.65 17.44 32.71
CA ILE A 194 -25.71 17.00 31.68
C ILE A 194 -26.21 15.68 31.12
N ILE A 195 -26.37 15.63 29.79
CA ILE A 195 -26.65 14.41 29.05
C ILE A 195 -25.40 14.03 28.26
N VAL A 196 -24.97 12.78 28.41
CA VAL A 196 -23.76 12.26 27.77
C VAL A 196 -24.01 10.89 27.14
N THR A 197 -23.39 10.66 25.98
CA THR A 197 -23.29 9.33 25.36
C THR A 197 -21.82 8.99 25.13
N PHE A 198 -21.45 7.72 25.30
CA PHE A 198 -20.07 7.25 25.06
C PHE A 198 -19.94 6.39 23.80
N ASP A 199 -21.06 5.83 23.32
CA ASP A 199 -21.13 4.84 22.25
C ASP A 199 -22.16 5.17 21.17
N LYS A 200 -22.85 6.32 21.28
CA LYS A 200 -24.04 6.71 20.50
C LYS A 200 -25.22 5.73 20.56
N LEU A 201 -25.30 4.89 21.58
CA LEU A 201 -26.42 3.97 21.79
C LEU A 201 -27.04 4.19 23.16
N SER A 202 -26.22 4.29 24.21
CA SER A 202 -26.67 4.50 25.58
C SER A 202 -26.54 5.96 25.98
N ILE A 203 -27.58 6.46 26.66
CA ILE A 203 -27.69 7.83 27.14
C ILE A 203 -27.61 7.82 28.65
N PHE A 204 -26.70 8.61 29.18
CA PHE A 204 -26.49 8.82 30.59
C PHE A 204 -26.79 10.26 30.95
N GLY A 205 -27.37 10.48 32.13
CA GLY A 205 -27.64 11.78 32.68
C GLY A 205 -26.99 11.96 34.05
N CYS A 206 -26.70 13.19 34.43
CA CYS A 206 -26.37 13.57 35.79
C CYS A 206 -26.67 15.04 36.05
N LEU A 207 -26.70 15.40 37.34
CA LEU A 207 -26.81 16.78 37.79
C LEU A 207 -25.41 17.29 38.16
N PHE A 208 -25.07 18.48 37.69
CA PHE A 208 -23.76 19.07 37.93
C PHE A 208 -23.87 20.56 38.21
N SER A 209 -23.35 20.98 39.35
CA SER A 209 -23.26 22.39 39.73
C SER A 209 -21.81 22.89 39.72
N SER A 210 -21.63 24.15 39.32
CA SER A 210 -20.37 24.88 39.49
C SER A 210 -20.10 25.27 40.95
N ASP A 211 -21.15 25.37 41.76
CA ASP A 211 -21.09 25.99 43.10
C ASP A 211 -20.77 24.95 44.20
N VAL A 212 -20.97 23.67 43.88
CA VAL A 212 -20.67 22.54 44.77
C VAL A 212 -19.28 21.98 44.45
N ALA A 213 -18.48 21.68 45.46
CA ALA A 213 -17.15 21.09 45.30
C ALA A 213 -17.22 19.55 45.20
N ASP A 214 -17.91 19.03 44.17
CA ASP A 214 -17.98 17.58 43.94
C ASP A 214 -16.68 17.10 43.26
N GLU A 215 -15.96 16.19 43.92
CA GLU A 215 -14.85 15.46 43.32
C GLU A 215 -15.33 14.33 42.41
N GLN A 216 -16.55 13.83 42.62
CA GLN A 216 -17.14 12.68 41.93
C GLN A 216 -18.59 12.96 41.55
N VAL A 217 -19.01 12.52 40.36
CA VAL A 217 -20.36 12.69 39.83
C VAL A 217 -20.88 11.33 39.39
N SER A 218 -21.99 10.89 39.99
CA SER A 218 -22.65 9.64 39.61
C SER A 218 -23.49 9.81 38.35
N LEU A 219 -23.28 8.95 37.37
CA LEU A 219 -24.09 8.86 36.17
C LEU A 219 -25.28 7.92 36.38
N VAL A 220 -26.43 8.31 35.84
CA VAL A 220 -27.61 7.45 35.75
C VAL A 220 -27.88 7.15 34.29
N LYS A 221 -28.01 5.87 33.96
CA LYS A 221 -28.38 5.42 32.61
C LYS A 221 -29.87 5.70 32.39
N LEU A 222 -30.18 6.61 31.48
CA LEU A 222 -31.55 7.04 31.20
C LEU A 222 -32.23 6.13 30.18
N TYR A 223 -31.51 5.76 29.12
CA TYR A 223 -32.07 4.97 28.03
C TYR A 223 -30.98 4.29 27.19
N THR A 224 -31.31 3.16 26.57
CA THR A 224 -30.48 2.54 25.51
C THR A 224 -31.29 2.45 24.24
N SER A 225 -30.79 3.10 23.20
CA SER A 225 -31.39 3.13 21.88
C SER A 225 -31.13 1.85 21.09
N PRO A 226 -32.10 1.39 20.28
CA PRO A 226 -31.93 0.22 19.41
C PRO A 226 -31.08 0.51 18.15
N SER A 227 -30.74 1.77 17.90
CA SER A 227 -29.97 2.22 16.73
C SER A 227 -29.09 3.42 17.09
N GLU A 228 -28.13 3.77 16.22
CA GLU A 228 -27.20 4.88 16.41
C GLU A 228 -27.96 6.21 16.53
N ILE A 229 -27.64 6.96 17.58
CA ILE A 229 -28.15 8.30 17.87
C ILE A 229 -27.51 9.30 16.90
N SER A 230 -28.34 10.07 16.19
CA SER A 230 -27.91 11.16 15.32
C SER A 230 -27.78 12.50 16.04
N GLY A 231 -28.55 12.72 17.11
CA GLY A 231 -28.48 13.92 17.94
C GLY A 231 -29.41 13.85 19.16
N ILE A 232 -29.23 14.80 20.09
CA ILE A 232 -30.02 14.90 21.32
C ILE A 232 -30.37 16.37 21.54
N GLU A 233 -31.64 16.65 21.82
CA GLU A 233 -32.14 17.98 22.20
C GLU A 233 -32.88 17.89 23.53
N ILE A 234 -32.84 18.96 24.33
CA ILE A 234 -33.55 19.05 25.62
C ILE A 234 -34.60 20.14 25.48
N ILE A 235 -35.88 19.78 25.67
CA ILE A 235 -37.03 20.66 25.51
C ILE A 235 -37.62 20.95 26.91
N ASP A 236 -37.87 22.23 27.21
CA ASP A 236 -38.31 22.74 28.52
C ASP A 236 -39.52 23.68 28.37
N ASP A 237 -40.56 23.20 27.67
CA ASP A 237 -41.77 23.99 27.35
C ASP A 237 -42.96 23.70 28.29
N ASP A 238 -43.00 22.55 28.98
CA ASP A 238 -44.00 22.22 30.03
C ASP A 238 -43.46 21.19 31.03
N GLU A 239 -42.95 20.07 30.51
CA GLU A 239 -42.18 19.06 31.24
C GLU A 239 -40.79 18.93 30.61
N LEU A 240 -39.76 18.65 31.44
CA LEU A 240 -38.40 18.51 30.96
C LEU A 240 -38.25 17.19 30.19
N ASN A 241 -38.12 17.30 28.87
CA ASN A 241 -38.06 16.17 27.95
C ASN A 241 -36.69 16.07 27.28
N VAL A 242 -36.15 14.87 27.18
CA VAL A 242 -34.96 14.55 26.37
C VAL A 242 -35.42 13.95 25.05
N MET A 243 -35.22 14.67 23.96
CA MET A 243 -35.57 14.23 22.62
C MET A 243 -34.36 13.63 21.90
N ILE A 244 -34.48 12.39 21.47
CA ILE A 244 -33.39 11.58 20.91
C ILE A 244 -33.72 11.24 19.47
N GLY A 245 -32.88 11.69 18.54
CA GLY A 245 -32.99 11.30 17.15
C GLY A 245 -32.17 10.06 16.86
N LEU A 246 -32.79 9.06 16.25
CA LEU A 246 -32.13 7.87 15.73
C LEU A 246 -31.93 8.01 14.22
N THR A 247 -30.75 7.60 13.75
CA THR A 247 -30.37 7.62 12.33
C THR A 247 -31.40 6.95 11.41
N ILE A 248 -32.10 5.94 11.91
CA ILE A 248 -33.14 5.18 11.20
C ILE A 248 -34.44 5.96 10.91
N GLY A 249 -34.55 7.23 11.32
CA GLY A 249 -35.79 7.99 11.09
C GLY A 249 -36.77 7.91 12.26
N THR A 250 -36.29 7.83 13.50
CA THR A 250 -37.16 7.72 14.68
C THR A 250 -36.76 8.74 15.73
N ILE A 251 -37.75 9.44 16.29
CA ILE A 251 -37.59 10.34 17.44
C ILE A 251 -38.12 9.62 18.67
N ILE A 252 -37.32 9.60 19.73
CA ILE A 252 -37.73 9.10 21.04
C ILE A 252 -37.74 10.28 22.00
N THR A 253 -38.91 10.60 22.53
CA THR A 253 -39.08 11.66 23.54
C THR A 253 -39.19 10.99 24.91
N LEU A 254 -38.24 11.30 25.78
CA LEU A 254 -38.16 10.81 27.15
C LEU A 254 -38.56 11.90 28.14
N PRO A 255 -39.73 11.81 28.78
CA PRO A 255 -40.05 12.67 29.92
C PRO A 255 -39.19 12.25 31.11
N LEU A 256 -38.36 13.17 31.61
CA LEU A 256 -37.47 12.86 32.73
C LEU A 256 -38.25 12.57 34.01
N ASN A 257 -39.47 13.11 34.13
CA ASN A 257 -40.38 12.82 35.25
C ASN A 257 -40.89 11.37 35.25
N ASN A 258 -40.89 10.69 34.09
CA ASN A 258 -41.36 9.32 33.95
C ASN A 258 -40.58 8.55 32.86
N LEU A 259 -39.40 8.07 33.23
CA LEU A 259 -38.51 7.32 32.34
C LEU A 259 -39.08 5.99 31.80
N LYS A 260 -40.22 5.50 32.31
CA LYS A 260 -40.74 4.15 31.97
C LYS A 260 -41.50 4.10 30.64
N THR A 261 -42.00 5.22 30.15
CA THR A 261 -42.85 5.26 28.94
C THR A 261 -42.29 6.26 27.93
N PRO A 262 -41.27 5.85 27.13
CA PRO A 262 -40.80 6.67 26.02
C PRO A 262 -41.90 6.86 24.98
N GLN A 263 -42.08 8.08 24.50
CA GLN A 263 -42.90 8.34 23.33
C GLN A 263 -42.04 8.15 22.07
N ILE A 264 -42.46 7.27 21.18
CA ILE A 264 -41.72 6.92 19.96
C ILE A 264 -42.51 7.42 18.77
N THR A 265 -41.89 8.28 17.96
CA THR A 265 -42.48 8.81 16.74
C THR A 265 -41.58 8.47 15.54
N HIS A 266 -42.14 7.83 14.53
CA HIS A 266 -41.43 7.51 13.30
C HIS A 266 -41.60 8.64 12.27
N LEU A 267 -40.49 9.07 11.69
CA LEU A 267 -40.45 10.06 10.62
C LEU A 267 -40.51 9.38 9.25
N ASN A 268 -40.78 10.16 8.21
CA ASN A 268 -40.89 9.65 6.84
C ASN A 268 -39.53 9.34 6.17
N ILE A 269 -38.41 9.82 6.73
CA ILE A 269 -37.04 9.60 6.24
C ILE A 269 -36.05 9.43 7.40
N ALA A 270 -34.84 8.96 7.06
CA ALA A 270 -33.70 8.88 7.98
C ALA A 270 -33.25 10.26 8.51
N ILE A 271 -32.57 10.28 9.67
CA ILE A 271 -32.11 11.53 10.31
C ILE A 271 -30.60 11.63 10.25
N HIS A 272 -30.11 12.60 9.49
CA HIS A 272 -28.73 13.07 9.53
C HIS A 272 -28.52 14.15 10.61
N LYS A 273 -29.43 15.14 10.67
CA LYS A 273 -29.50 16.17 11.70
C LYS A 273 -30.95 16.56 11.94
N PHE A 274 -31.30 16.89 13.18
CA PHE A 274 -32.59 17.47 13.55
C PHE A 274 -32.43 18.61 14.56
N LEU A 275 -33.44 19.46 14.66
CA LEU A 275 -33.58 20.50 15.68
C LEU A 275 -35.06 20.61 16.08
N ALA A 276 -35.32 20.80 17.37
CA ALA A 276 -36.65 21.14 17.88
C ALA A 276 -36.96 22.62 17.57
N PHE A 277 -38.19 22.91 17.16
CA PHE A 277 -38.67 24.27 16.91
C PHE A 277 -40.14 24.39 17.28
N ASN A 278 -40.44 25.00 18.42
CA ASN A 278 -41.78 25.01 19.02
C ASN A 278 -42.32 23.56 19.06
N ASP A 279 -43.56 23.33 18.62
CA ASP A 279 -44.20 21.99 18.56
C ASP A 279 -43.79 21.14 17.35
N ALA A 280 -42.78 21.57 16.58
CA ALA A 280 -42.34 20.93 15.34
C ALA A 280 -40.89 20.45 15.42
N ILE A 281 -40.55 19.49 14.56
CA ILE A 281 -39.17 19.04 14.36
C ILE A 281 -38.74 19.36 12.94
N LEU A 282 -37.61 20.05 12.82
CA LEU A 282 -36.94 20.27 11.55
C LEU A 282 -35.82 19.24 11.41
N TYR A 283 -35.75 18.55 10.28
CA TYR A 283 -34.76 17.49 10.08
C TYR A 283 -34.37 17.29 8.63
N THR A 284 -33.23 16.63 8.42
CA THR A 284 -32.72 16.28 7.08
C THR A 284 -32.08 14.89 7.07
N ASP A 285 -32.19 14.17 5.95
CA ASP A 285 -31.45 12.93 5.64
C ASP A 285 -30.14 13.18 4.88
N GLY A 286 -29.75 14.43 4.66
CA GLY A 286 -28.64 14.78 3.78
C GLY A 286 -29.02 14.97 2.31
N LYS A 287 -30.26 14.63 1.90
CA LYS A 287 -30.77 14.79 0.53
C LYS A 287 -31.94 15.76 0.45
N SER A 288 -32.79 15.78 1.46
CA SER A 288 -33.99 16.59 1.58
C SER A 288 -34.14 17.11 3.00
N MET A 289 -34.86 18.22 3.16
CA MET A 289 -35.15 18.81 4.46
C MET A 289 -36.65 18.87 4.68
N TRP A 290 -37.10 18.56 5.89
CA TRP A 290 -38.50 18.40 6.25
C TRP A 290 -38.81 19.07 7.57
N LYS A 291 -40.08 19.43 7.72
CA LYS A 291 -40.73 19.83 8.96
C LYS A 291 -41.77 18.77 9.30
N ALA A 292 -41.72 18.24 10.52
CA ALA A 292 -42.74 17.38 11.09
C ALA A 292 -43.49 18.16 12.17
N ASP A 293 -44.79 18.35 11.96
CA ASP A 293 -45.70 18.96 12.92
C ASP A 293 -46.51 17.88 13.65
N ASN A 294 -47.08 18.19 14.82
CA ASN A 294 -47.98 17.30 15.58
C ASN A 294 -47.34 15.96 16.02
N MET A 295 -46.16 16.02 16.65
CA MET A 295 -45.36 14.85 17.07
C MET A 295 -46.06 13.84 18.01
N SER A 296 -47.22 14.20 18.59
CA SER A 296 -48.01 13.38 19.51
C SER A 296 -49.18 12.61 18.88
N LYS A 297 -49.53 12.87 17.61
CA LYS A 297 -50.67 12.24 16.91
C LYS A 297 -50.26 11.86 15.47
N ASP A 298 -51.15 12.07 14.50
CA ASP A 298 -50.86 11.95 13.07
C ASP A 298 -49.89 13.05 12.67
N VAL A 299 -48.63 12.66 12.43
CA VAL A 299 -47.56 13.59 12.10
C VAL A 299 -47.78 14.16 10.70
N GLU A 300 -47.81 15.48 10.59
CA GLU A 300 -47.91 16.18 9.32
C GLU A 300 -46.51 16.50 8.79
N PHE A 301 -46.22 16.07 7.56
CA PHE A 301 -44.89 16.22 6.96
C PHE A 301 -44.91 17.28 5.85
N SER A 302 -44.16 18.35 6.05
CA SER A 302 -43.97 19.41 5.07
C SER A 302 -42.53 19.42 4.55
N LYS A 303 -42.33 19.26 3.24
CA LYS A 303 -41.01 19.23 2.61
C LYS A 303 -40.54 20.63 2.23
N PHE A 304 -39.33 21.02 2.62
CA PHE A 304 -38.73 22.27 2.16
C PHE A 304 -38.20 22.17 0.72
N PHE A 305 -38.12 23.31 0.01
CA PHE A 305 -37.64 23.35 -1.38
C PHE A 305 -36.14 22.98 -1.54
N VAL A 306 -35.36 23.06 -0.46
CA VAL A 306 -33.90 22.86 -0.49
C VAL A 306 -33.52 21.39 -0.54
N LYS A 307 -32.53 21.06 -1.36
CA LYS A 307 -31.98 19.70 -1.54
C LYS A 307 -30.51 19.65 -1.10
N HIS A 308 -30.05 18.44 -0.79
CA HIS A 308 -28.67 18.14 -0.39
C HIS A 308 -28.20 18.93 0.84
N VAL A 309 -29.09 19.15 1.82
CA VAL A 309 -28.77 19.88 3.06
C VAL A 309 -27.80 19.06 3.90
N LYS A 310 -26.62 19.61 4.16
CA LYS A 310 -25.60 19.00 5.02
C LYS A 310 -25.79 19.39 6.47
N ASP A 311 -25.96 20.69 6.71
CA ASP A 311 -26.03 21.24 8.06
C ASP A 311 -26.96 22.46 8.07
N PHE A 312 -27.63 22.72 9.19
CA PHE A 312 -28.54 23.84 9.33
C PHE A 312 -28.65 24.32 10.78
N ILE A 313 -29.05 25.58 10.94
CA ILE A 313 -29.36 26.22 12.22
C ILE A 313 -30.66 27.01 12.10
N ILE A 314 -31.27 27.27 13.24
CA ILE A 314 -32.45 28.13 13.35
C ILE A 314 -32.02 29.47 13.94
N MET A 315 -32.45 30.55 13.30
CA MET A 315 -32.30 31.91 13.81
C MET A 315 -33.65 32.61 13.72
N GLU A 316 -34.25 32.87 14.87
CA GLU A 316 -35.60 33.45 14.96
C GLU A 316 -36.59 32.55 14.20
N ASP A 317 -37.23 33.06 13.15
CA ASP A 317 -38.17 32.36 12.29
C ASP A 317 -37.54 31.85 10.98
N LYS A 318 -36.20 31.88 10.85
CA LYS A 318 -35.49 31.56 9.60
C LYS A 318 -34.57 30.37 9.74
N ILE A 319 -34.54 29.57 8.68
CA ILE A 319 -33.56 28.49 8.50
C ILE A 319 -32.37 29.06 7.73
N ILE A 320 -31.18 28.80 8.25
CA ILE A 320 -29.94 28.91 7.48
C ILE A 320 -29.38 27.52 7.31
N CYS A 321 -29.22 27.07 6.07
CA CYS A 321 -28.66 25.75 5.80
C CYS A 321 -27.58 25.80 4.73
N ASN A 322 -26.59 24.93 4.88
CA ASN A 322 -25.53 24.70 3.90
C ASN A 322 -25.73 23.34 3.25
N THR A 323 -25.41 23.27 1.97
CA THR A 323 -25.57 22.05 1.16
C THR A 323 -24.23 21.36 0.88
N PHE A 324 -24.30 20.10 0.45
CA PHE A 324 -23.12 19.38 -0.08
C PHE A 324 -22.53 20.01 -1.35
N LEU A 325 -23.22 20.98 -1.97
CA LEU A 325 -22.73 21.78 -3.10
C LEU A 325 -22.14 23.14 -2.66
N ASN A 326 -22.00 23.37 -1.35
CA ASN A 326 -21.53 24.64 -0.76
C ASN A 326 -22.40 25.85 -1.13
N LEU A 327 -23.68 25.61 -1.41
CA LEU A 327 -24.69 26.65 -1.49
C LEU A 327 -25.31 26.83 -0.11
N ILE A 328 -25.45 28.09 0.30
CA ILE A 328 -26.03 28.48 1.58
C ILE A 328 -27.39 29.11 1.28
N TYR A 329 -28.42 28.54 1.89
CA TYR A 329 -29.80 28.99 1.75
C TYR A 329 -30.25 29.67 3.03
N ARG A 330 -31.05 30.72 2.85
CA ARG A 330 -31.78 31.42 3.92
C ARG A 330 -33.23 31.56 3.49
N PHE A 331 -34.16 31.12 4.33
CA PHE A 331 -35.60 31.21 4.08
C PHE A 331 -36.40 31.16 5.39
N SER A 332 -37.62 31.69 5.38
CA SER A 332 -38.53 31.69 6.54
C SER A 332 -39.19 30.33 6.73
N ILE A 333 -39.34 29.89 7.99
CA ILE A 333 -40.03 28.65 8.36
C ILE A 333 -41.54 28.80 8.13
N HIS A 334 -42.11 29.99 8.33
CA HIS A 334 -43.55 30.21 8.25
C HIS A 334 -44.04 30.61 6.84
N ASP A 335 -43.12 30.95 5.93
CA ASP A 335 -43.48 31.28 4.54
C ASP A 335 -43.88 30.02 3.77
N GLU A 336 -45.11 30.00 3.23
CA GLU A 336 -45.61 28.91 2.38
C GLU A 336 -44.69 28.63 1.19
N ALA A 337 -44.04 29.68 0.66
CA ALA A 337 -43.17 29.52 -0.47
C ALA A 337 -41.93 28.67 -0.12
N SER A 338 -41.53 28.56 1.16
CA SER A 338 -40.42 27.72 1.60
C SER A 338 -40.70 26.21 1.46
N TYR A 339 -41.96 25.83 1.25
CA TYR A 339 -42.36 24.45 1.09
C TYR A 339 -42.52 24.08 -0.39
N LEU A 340 -42.23 22.82 -0.70
CA LEU A 340 -42.59 22.23 -1.98
C LEU A 340 -44.12 22.11 -2.01
N ARG A 341 -44.79 22.89 -2.86
CA ARG A 341 -46.24 22.77 -3.06
C ARG A 341 -46.59 21.33 -3.39
N SER A 342 -47.58 20.78 -2.68
CA SER A 342 -48.17 19.48 -2.98
C SER A 342 -48.77 19.54 -4.38
N GLU A 343 -48.13 18.86 -5.33
CA GLU A 343 -48.59 18.53 -6.68
C GLU A 343 -49.64 19.50 -7.27
N SER A 344 -49.19 20.66 -7.75
CA SER A 344 -49.83 21.18 -8.97
C SER A 344 -49.49 20.19 -10.09
N ASN A 345 -50.50 19.73 -10.84
CA ASN A 345 -50.38 18.89 -12.05
C ASN A 345 -49.44 19.46 -13.14
N ASP A 346 -48.87 20.64 -12.93
CA ASP A 346 -47.74 21.11 -13.71
C ASP A 346 -46.48 20.40 -13.21
N GLU A 347 -46.18 19.28 -13.88
CA GLU A 347 -44.81 18.77 -13.94
C GLU A 347 -43.87 19.96 -14.11
N TYR A 348 -42.87 20.03 -13.22
CA TYR A 348 -41.59 20.70 -13.48
C TYR A 348 -41.31 20.65 -14.97
N CYS A 349 -41.06 21.82 -15.58
CA CYS A 349 -40.66 22.01 -16.98
C CYS A 349 -40.33 20.69 -17.68
N THR A 350 -41.26 20.18 -18.49
CA THR A 350 -41.15 18.86 -19.11
C THR A 350 -39.74 18.66 -19.68
N ALA A 351 -39.21 17.43 -19.60
CA ALA A 351 -37.89 17.13 -20.14
C ALA A 351 -37.75 17.67 -21.58
N ASP A 352 -38.82 17.61 -22.37
CA ASP A 352 -38.90 18.23 -23.71
C ASP A 352 -38.65 19.75 -23.72
N LYS A 353 -39.24 20.53 -22.81
CA LYS A 353 -38.98 21.99 -22.73
C LYS A 353 -37.55 22.32 -22.28
N LEU A 354 -36.93 21.46 -21.47
CA LEU A 354 -35.57 21.65 -20.95
C LEU A 354 -34.50 21.16 -21.95
N ILE A 355 -34.79 20.07 -22.67
CA ILE A 355 -33.96 19.47 -23.72
C ILE A 355 -34.04 20.28 -25.03
N ASN A 356 -35.17 20.91 -25.33
CA ASN A 356 -35.30 21.82 -26.49
C ASN A 356 -34.50 23.13 -26.35
N ASN A 357 -33.91 23.38 -25.19
CA ASN A 357 -33.08 24.54 -24.95
C ASN A 357 -31.60 24.15 -25.12
N SER A 358 -31.09 24.28 -26.35
CA SER A 358 -29.78 23.75 -26.80
C SER A 358 -28.64 24.08 -25.84
N ALA A 359 -28.62 25.30 -25.28
CA ALA A 359 -27.56 25.75 -24.37
C ALA A 359 -27.45 24.95 -23.06
N TYR A 360 -28.55 24.36 -22.55
CA TYR A 360 -28.51 23.54 -21.33
C TYR A 360 -28.13 22.10 -21.62
N LEU A 361 -28.64 21.54 -22.72
CA LEU A 361 -28.23 20.22 -23.21
C LEU A 361 -26.73 20.19 -23.53
N ASP A 362 -26.24 21.24 -24.20
CA ASP A 362 -24.82 21.39 -24.54
C ASP A 362 -23.95 21.43 -23.28
N LYS A 363 -24.38 22.15 -22.23
CA LYS A 363 -23.66 22.17 -20.94
C LYS A 363 -23.69 20.82 -20.22
N ILE A 364 -24.82 20.12 -20.24
CA ILE A 364 -24.93 18.78 -19.65
C ILE A 364 -24.02 17.81 -20.41
N LEU A 365 -24.03 17.83 -21.73
CA LEU A 365 -23.14 17.03 -22.56
C LEU A 365 -21.66 17.41 -22.33
N GLU A 366 -21.35 18.69 -22.16
CA GLU A 366 -20.01 19.16 -21.82
C GLU A 366 -19.56 18.61 -20.46
N GLU A 367 -20.40 18.65 -19.43
CA GLU A 367 -20.10 18.09 -18.12
C GLU A 367 -20.04 16.55 -18.13
N VAL A 368 -20.87 15.87 -18.93
CA VAL A 368 -20.78 14.42 -19.14
C VAL A 368 -19.46 14.07 -19.84
N ASN A 369 -19.05 14.83 -20.85
CA ASN A 369 -17.77 14.65 -21.52
C ASN A 369 -16.59 14.92 -20.57
N LYS A 370 -16.68 15.96 -19.73
CA LYS A 370 -15.68 16.22 -18.67
C LYS A 370 -15.59 15.08 -17.67
N ASN A 371 -16.74 14.56 -17.21
CA ASN A 371 -16.78 13.43 -16.30
C ASN A 371 -16.22 12.17 -16.94
N THR A 372 -16.52 11.91 -18.20
CA THR A 372 -15.97 10.76 -18.95
C THR A 372 -14.45 10.87 -19.06
N ALA A 373 -13.94 12.05 -19.43
CA ALA A 373 -12.49 12.33 -19.46
C ALA A 373 -11.83 12.20 -18.06
N LEU A 374 -12.55 12.55 -16.99
CA LEU A 374 -12.08 12.40 -15.61
C LEU A 374 -12.05 10.93 -15.17
N ILE A 375 -13.07 10.15 -15.52
CA ILE A 375 -13.10 8.69 -15.28
C ILE A 375 -11.93 8.00 -15.98
N GLU A 376 -11.63 8.37 -17.23
CA GLU A 376 -10.46 7.84 -17.94
C GLU A 376 -9.14 8.19 -17.23
N LYS A 377 -9.00 9.40 -16.69
CA LYS A 377 -7.82 9.81 -15.91
C LYS A 377 -7.70 9.05 -14.60
N LEU A 378 -8.80 8.90 -13.85
CA LEU A 378 -8.84 8.14 -12.60
C LEU A 378 -8.49 6.67 -12.81
N ASN A 379 -8.98 6.06 -13.88
CA ASN A 379 -8.63 4.69 -14.23
C ASN A 379 -7.13 4.56 -14.54
N LYS A 380 -6.54 5.50 -15.29
CA LYS A 380 -5.09 5.53 -15.53
C LYS A 380 -4.28 5.66 -14.25
N GLU A 381 -4.69 6.55 -13.33
CA GLU A 381 -4.03 6.69 -12.03
C GLU A 381 -4.13 5.43 -11.17
N LYS A 382 -5.31 4.81 -11.12
CA LYS A 382 -5.52 3.53 -10.44
C LYS A 382 -4.58 2.46 -10.98
N ASP A 383 -4.39 2.40 -12.29
CA ASP A 383 -3.49 1.42 -12.92
C ASP A 383 -2.01 1.70 -12.57
N TYR A 384 -1.58 2.97 -12.53
CA TYR A 384 -0.24 3.33 -12.06
C TYR A 384 -0.02 2.92 -10.59
N ILE A 385 -0.97 3.20 -9.70
CA ILE A 385 -0.90 2.81 -8.29
C ILE A 385 -0.87 1.29 -8.15
N THR A 386 -1.67 0.59 -8.95
CA THR A 386 -1.70 -0.88 -8.97
C THR A 386 -0.34 -1.44 -9.41
N ALA A 387 0.23 -0.94 -10.51
CA ALA A 387 1.54 -1.38 -10.98
C ALA A 387 2.67 -1.09 -9.97
N LEU A 388 2.63 0.07 -9.30
CA LEU A 388 3.60 0.45 -8.25
C LEU A 388 3.47 -0.41 -6.99
N SER A 389 2.24 -0.73 -6.58
CA SER A 389 2.04 -1.58 -5.40
C SER A 389 2.50 -3.01 -5.66
N LEU A 390 2.30 -3.53 -6.88
CA LEU A 390 2.77 -4.84 -7.31
C LEU A 390 4.29 -4.90 -7.49
N SER A 391 4.94 -3.83 -7.96
CA SER A 391 6.41 -3.82 -8.12
C SER A 391 7.16 -3.95 -6.79
N ASN A 392 6.53 -3.56 -5.69
CA ASN A 392 7.06 -3.78 -4.34
C ASN A 392 6.98 -5.24 -3.87
N ARG A 393 6.21 -6.09 -4.55
CA ARG A 393 6.01 -7.52 -4.24
C ARG A 393 6.67 -8.41 -5.30
N GLN A 394 7.99 -8.55 -5.19
CA GLN A 394 8.78 -9.37 -6.13
C GLN A 394 8.37 -10.86 -6.12
N ASP A 395 7.92 -11.37 -4.98
CA ASP A 395 7.39 -12.73 -4.82
C ASP A 395 6.18 -12.99 -5.74
N VAL A 396 5.27 -12.01 -5.84
CA VAL A 396 4.11 -12.10 -6.73
C VAL A 396 4.54 -11.95 -8.19
N MET A 397 5.45 -11.01 -8.46
CA MET A 397 5.92 -10.76 -9.82
C MET A 397 6.74 -11.93 -10.40
N ASP A 398 7.49 -12.66 -9.57
CA ASP A 398 8.24 -13.86 -9.95
C ASP A 398 7.31 -15.00 -10.40
N ASN A 399 6.10 -15.11 -9.85
CA ASN A 399 5.11 -16.11 -10.28
C ASN A 399 4.46 -15.74 -11.62
N ILE A 400 4.38 -14.45 -11.94
CA ILE A 400 3.70 -13.96 -13.13
C ILE A 400 4.67 -13.89 -14.32
N ILE A 401 5.91 -13.47 -14.08
CA ILE A 401 6.92 -13.23 -15.12
C ILE A 401 7.95 -14.35 -15.12
N ASN A 402 7.77 -15.25 -16.08
CA ASN A 402 8.73 -16.32 -16.34
C ASN A 402 9.87 -15.81 -17.22
N HIS A 403 11.09 -16.18 -16.86
CA HIS A 403 12.30 -15.82 -17.59
C HIS A 403 13.18 -17.05 -17.77
N LYS A 404 13.93 -17.07 -18.88
CA LYS A 404 14.94 -18.11 -19.15
C LYS A 404 16.10 -17.50 -19.91
N VAL A 405 17.32 -17.72 -19.43
CA VAL A 405 18.55 -17.31 -20.10
C VAL A 405 19.23 -18.55 -20.66
N ILE A 406 19.58 -18.52 -21.95
CA ILE A 406 20.25 -19.62 -22.64
C ILE A 406 21.49 -19.05 -23.33
N VAL A 407 22.63 -19.73 -23.21
CA VAL A 407 23.89 -19.33 -23.82
C VAL A 407 24.15 -20.18 -25.06
N TYR A 408 24.38 -19.52 -26.20
CA TYR A 408 24.75 -20.13 -27.47
C TYR A 408 26.15 -19.70 -27.89
N GLU A 409 26.83 -20.57 -28.62
CA GLU A 409 28.16 -20.33 -29.19
C GLU A 409 28.08 -19.86 -30.66
N SER A 410 26.96 -20.10 -31.34
CA SER A 410 26.73 -19.61 -32.70
C SER A 410 25.37 -18.92 -32.84
N TYR A 411 25.34 -17.93 -33.73
CA TYR A 411 24.12 -17.21 -34.08
C TYR A 411 23.08 -18.12 -34.76
N GLU A 412 23.53 -18.98 -35.68
CA GLU A 412 22.67 -19.94 -36.40
C GLU A 412 21.92 -20.85 -35.45
N ASP A 413 22.58 -21.35 -34.40
CA ASP A 413 21.94 -22.23 -33.42
C ASP A 413 20.88 -21.51 -32.60
N ALA A 414 21.14 -20.24 -32.26
CA ALA A 414 20.18 -19.42 -31.54
C ALA A 414 18.91 -19.16 -32.36
N VAL A 415 19.05 -18.88 -33.67
CA VAL A 415 17.93 -18.54 -34.56
C VAL A 415 17.18 -19.78 -35.06
N THR A 416 17.87 -20.89 -35.33
CA THR A 416 17.22 -22.14 -35.76
C THR A 416 16.30 -22.70 -34.67
N GLU A 417 16.72 -22.64 -33.41
CA GLU A 417 15.87 -23.03 -32.27
C GLU A 417 14.78 -21.99 -31.94
N ASN A 418 14.89 -20.74 -32.43
CA ASN A 418 14.01 -19.64 -32.05
C ASN A 418 13.72 -18.70 -33.23
N LYS A 419 12.55 -18.86 -33.86
CA LYS A 419 12.18 -18.12 -35.08
C LYS A 419 11.91 -16.62 -34.89
N ASN A 420 11.52 -16.17 -33.69
CA ASN A 420 11.10 -14.78 -33.41
C ASN A 420 12.04 -14.11 -32.39
N VAL A 421 13.27 -13.83 -32.80
CA VAL A 421 14.31 -13.25 -31.94
C VAL A 421 14.51 -11.78 -32.26
N VAL A 422 14.54 -10.95 -31.22
CA VAL A 422 14.89 -9.53 -31.29
C VAL A 422 16.40 -9.38 -31.16
N LEU A 423 17.02 -8.82 -32.20
CA LEU A 423 18.44 -8.47 -32.20
C LEU A 423 18.65 -7.11 -31.54
N THR A 424 19.77 -6.95 -30.83
CA THR A 424 20.08 -5.82 -29.96
C THR A 424 21.27 -4.99 -30.43
N ASN A 425 22.08 -5.53 -31.33
CA ASN A 425 23.27 -4.91 -31.90
C ASN A 425 23.18 -4.81 -33.43
N ASN A 426 24.12 -4.12 -34.05
CA ASN A 426 24.23 -4.12 -35.51
C ASN A 426 24.44 -5.54 -36.02
N PHE A 427 23.86 -5.87 -37.17
CA PHE A 427 23.90 -7.22 -37.72
C PHE A 427 25.33 -7.75 -37.88
N SER A 428 26.28 -6.90 -38.28
CA SER A 428 27.71 -7.26 -38.39
C SER A 428 28.33 -7.76 -37.08
N GLU A 429 27.85 -7.30 -35.93
CA GLU A 429 28.38 -7.69 -34.62
C GLU A 429 27.98 -9.11 -34.21
N TYR A 430 27.07 -9.76 -34.95
CA TYR A 430 26.67 -11.14 -34.70
C TYR A 430 27.53 -12.17 -35.44
N PHE A 431 28.43 -11.72 -36.32
CA PHE A 431 29.28 -12.58 -37.14
C PHE A 431 30.77 -12.43 -36.81
N HIS A 432 31.10 -11.79 -35.68
CA HIS A 432 32.49 -11.82 -35.20
C HIS A 432 32.82 -13.20 -34.62
N GLU A 433 34.09 -13.58 -34.78
CA GLU A 433 34.66 -14.72 -34.07
C GLU A 433 34.65 -14.45 -32.55
N ASP A 434 34.65 -15.52 -31.74
CA ASP A 434 34.75 -15.43 -30.29
C ASP A 434 33.61 -14.61 -29.60
N LEU A 435 32.37 -14.96 -29.96
CA LEU A 435 31.16 -14.42 -29.34
C LEU A 435 30.38 -15.48 -28.56
N PHE A 436 29.88 -15.10 -27.38
CA PHE A 436 28.74 -15.78 -26.77
C PHE A 436 27.45 -15.03 -27.09
N PHE A 437 26.42 -15.78 -27.45
CA PHE A 437 25.08 -15.25 -27.72
C PHE A 437 24.14 -15.61 -26.58
N PHE A 438 23.71 -14.61 -25.83
CA PHE A 438 22.79 -14.75 -24.71
C PHE A 438 21.35 -14.54 -25.19
N LEU A 439 20.57 -15.61 -25.20
CA LEU A 439 19.15 -15.58 -25.50
C LEU A 439 18.34 -15.46 -24.22
N ILE A 440 17.69 -14.32 -24.03
CA ILE A 440 16.84 -14.05 -22.87
C ILE A 440 15.38 -14.13 -23.32
N LYS A 441 14.67 -15.13 -22.80
CA LYS A 441 13.24 -15.34 -23.03
C LYS A 441 12.46 -14.80 -21.84
N ILE A 442 11.47 -13.97 -22.10
CA ILE A 442 10.55 -13.41 -21.10
C ILE A 442 9.12 -13.73 -21.55
N SER A 443 8.30 -14.23 -20.65
CA SER A 443 6.90 -14.56 -20.91
C SER A 443 6.06 -14.39 -19.65
N THR A 444 4.79 -14.03 -19.80
CA THR A 444 3.85 -13.92 -18.69
C THR A 444 2.89 -15.11 -18.63
N THR A 445 2.49 -15.54 -17.44
CA THR A 445 1.38 -16.49 -17.26
C THR A 445 0.05 -15.84 -17.65
N THR A 446 -0.75 -16.49 -18.49
CA THR A 446 -1.93 -15.93 -19.18
C THR A 446 -3.13 -15.63 -18.30
N GLU A 447 -3.15 -16.04 -17.03
CA GLU A 447 -4.35 -15.98 -16.17
C GLU A 447 -4.55 -14.64 -15.44
N HIS A 448 -3.61 -13.70 -15.50
CA HIS A 448 -3.68 -12.46 -14.70
C HIS A 448 -3.99 -11.21 -15.55
N LYS A 449 -5.02 -10.43 -15.11
CA LYS A 449 -5.32 -9.04 -15.54
C LYS A 449 -4.08 -8.13 -15.55
N LEU A 450 -3.05 -8.50 -14.79
CA LEU A 450 -1.77 -7.82 -14.66
C LEU A 450 -0.99 -7.74 -15.97
N SER A 451 -1.07 -8.76 -16.84
CA SER A 451 -0.43 -8.71 -18.15
C SER A 451 -1.04 -7.60 -19.02
N GLN A 452 -2.37 -7.42 -18.97
CA GLN A 452 -3.09 -6.34 -19.65
C GLN A 452 -2.78 -4.97 -19.05
N ILE A 453 -2.62 -4.87 -17.73
CA ILE A 453 -2.20 -3.62 -17.06
C ILE A 453 -0.80 -3.20 -17.52
N LEU A 454 0.13 -4.15 -17.59
CA LEU A 454 1.51 -3.91 -18.02
C LEU A 454 1.62 -3.61 -19.53
N SER A 455 0.81 -4.27 -20.38
CA SER A 455 0.88 -4.11 -21.83
C SER A 455 0.12 -2.88 -22.36
N ASN A 456 -1.07 -2.58 -21.82
CA ASN A 456 -1.98 -1.63 -22.46
C ASN A 456 -1.91 -0.21 -21.87
N TYR A 457 -1.49 -0.06 -20.61
CA TYR A 457 -1.62 1.23 -19.90
C TYR A 457 -0.27 1.89 -19.55
N LEU A 458 0.81 1.11 -19.51
CA LEU A 458 2.18 1.58 -19.24
C LEU A 458 2.96 1.82 -20.54
N GLY A 459 2.56 2.83 -21.31
CA GLY A 459 2.94 3.07 -22.72
C GLY A 459 4.43 3.23 -23.10
N ASP A 460 5.40 3.15 -22.19
CA ASP A 460 6.84 3.08 -22.53
C ASP A 460 7.55 2.03 -21.67
N LEU A 461 7.17 0.77 -21.86
CA LEU A 461 7.78 -0.35 -21.18
C LEU A 461 9.14 -0.71 -21.82
N ARG A 462 10.17 -0.84 -20.98
CA ARG A 462 11.54 -1.16 -21.39
C ARG A 462 12.10 -2.31 -20.59
N VAL A 463 12.80 -3.20 -21.28
CA VAL A 463 13.56 -4.28 -20.68
C VAL A 463 15.03 -3.87 -20.69
N HIS A 464 15.57 -3.64 -19.49
CA HIS A 464 16.97 -3.35 -19.25
C HIS A 464 17.68 -4.63 -18.81
N ILE A 465 18.70 -5.04 -19.55
CA ILE A 465 19.51 -6.22 -19.27
C ILE A 465 20.95 -5.78 -19.06
N THR A 466 21.51 -6.12 -17.90
CA THR A 466 22.91 -5.85 -17.58
C THR A 466 23.66 -7.15 -17.33
N PHE A 467 24.71 -7.37 -18.11
CA PHE A 467 25.68 -8.44 -17.91
C PHE A 467 26.84 -7.91 -17.08
N ALA A 468 27.17 -8.59 -15.99
CA ALA A 468 28.27 -8.23 -15.11
C ALA A 468 29.01 -9.48 -14.59
N THR A 469 30.31 -9.35 -14.38
CA THR A 469 31.07 -10.27 -13.53
C THR A 469 31.10 -9.76 -12.09
N ALA A 470 31.72 -10.49 -11.18
CA ALA A 470 31.92 -10.03 -9.80
C ALA A 470 32.71 -8.70 -9.71
N LYS A 471 33.51 -8.36 -10.73
CA LYS A 471 34.42 -7.20 -10.70
C LYS A 471 33.99 -6.07 -11.63
N LYS A 472 33.24 -6.34 -12.71
CA LYS A 472 32.96 -5.34 -13.76
C LYS A 472 31.62 -5.57 -14.46
N VAL A 473 30.96 -4.48 -14.83
CA VAL A 473 29.83 -4.51 -15.77
C VAL A 473 30.35 -4.66 -17.20
N LEU A 474 29.90 -5.67 -17.91
CA LEU A 474 30.35 -6.03 -19.26
C LEU A 474 29.56 -5.28 -20.33
N LYS A 475 28.23 -5.36 -20.25
CA LYS A 475 27.33 -4.80 -21.26
C LYS A 475 25.97 -4.51 -20.64
N THR A 476 25.38 -3.38 -21.00
CA THR A 476 23.99 -3.05 -20.63
C THR A 476 23.22 -2.73 -21.90
N ILE A 477 22.05 -3.34 -22.05
CA ILE A 477 21.14 -3.14 -23.17
C ILE A 477 19.78 -2.71 -22.64
N SER A 478 19.12 -1.82 -23.37
CA SER A 478 17.77 -1.35 -23.08
C SER A 478 16.92 -1.50 -24.33
N ILE A 479 15.84 -2.27 -24.26
CA ILE A 479 14.97 -2.52 -25.41
C ILE A 479 13.57 -2.06 -25.06
N LYS A 480 12.96 -1.29 -25.95
CA LYS A 480 11.54 -0.92 -25.84
C LYS A 480 10.67 -2.10 -26.26
N VAL A 481 9.69 -2.43 -25.43
CA VAL A 481 8.78 -3.55 -25.64
C VAL A 481 7.36 -3.01 -25.73
N ALA A 482 6.67 -3.37 -26.82
CA ALA A 482 5.30 -2.92 -27.04
C ALA A 482 4.29 -3.71 -26.20
N ASP A 483 4.54 -5.00 -25.96
CA ASP A 483 3.60 -5.89 -25.27
C ASP A 483 4.33 -7.07 -24.62
N LEU A 484 4.16 -7.23 -23.30
CA LEU A 484 4.73 -8.33 -22.50
C LEU A 484 3.86 -9.60 -22.49
N SER A 485 2.60 -9.52 -22.94
CA SER A 485 1.71 -10.68 -22.99
C SER A 485 2.20 -11.72 -23.99
N LYS A 486 2.96 -11.28 -25.00
CA LYS A 486 3.62 -12.16 -25.98
C LYS A 486 4.99 -12.58 -25.46
N LYS A 487 5.36 -13.83 -25.76
CA LYS A 487 6.70 -14.34 -25.47
C LYS A 487 7.75 -13.53 -26.23
N ILE A 488 8.63 -12.86 -25.50
CA ILE A 488 9.74 -12.07 -26.04
C ILE A 488 11.02 -12.89 -25.96
N SER A 489 11.78 -12.92 -27.05
CA SER A 489 13.09 -13.57 -27.11
C SER A 489 14.11 -12.55 -27.59
N ILE A 490 15.09 -12.21 -26.74
CA ILE A 490 16.10 -11.18 -27.00
C ILE A 490 17.45 -11.85 -27.12
N LEU A 491 18.18 -11.61 -28.21
CA LEU A 491 19.52 -12.18 -28.43
C LEU A 491 20.60 -11.11 -28.35
N ILE A 492 21.56 -11.35 -27.47
CA ILE A 492 22.62 -10.40 -27.14
C ILE A 492 23.97 -11.04 -27.40
N PRO A 493 24.78 -10.51 -28.35
CA PRO A 493 26.15 -10.97 -28.56
C PRO A 493 27.08 -10.29 -27.54
N LEU A 494 28.05 -11.03 -27.04
CA LEU A 494 29.09 -10.53 -26.14
C LEU A 494 30.45 -11.09 -26.56
N LYS A 495 31.43 -10.20 -26.76
CA LYS A 495 32.82 -10.57 -27.09
C LYS A 495 33.54 -11.15 -25.89
N THR A 496 34.23 -12.27 -26.10
CA THR A 496 34.97 -13.00 -25.06
C THR A 496 36.41 -12.50 -24.90
N ASP A 497 36.99 -11.84 -25.92
CA ASP A 497 38.40 -11.38 -25.96
C ASP A 497 38.85 -10.50 -24.78
N VAL A 498 37.91 -9.96 -24.01
CA VAL A 498 38.20 -8.98 -22.96
C VAL A 498 38.31 -9.63 -21.57
N ILE A 499 37.64 -10.77 -21.31
CA ILE A 499 37.57 -11.41 -19.98
C ILE A 499 37.34 -12.92 -20.13
N ASP A 500 38.13 -13.73 -19.43
CA ASP A 500 37.89 -15.17 -19.32
C ASP A 500 36.60 -15.46 -18.52
N ILE A 501 35.53 -15.86 -19.23
CA ILE A 501 34.18 -15.95 -18.67
C ILE A 501 33.92 -17.35 -18.13
N THR A 502 34.03 -17.49 -16.81
CA THR A 502 33.66 -18.73 -16.09
C THR A 502 32.34 -18.61 -15.32
N GLU A 503 31.91 -17.39 -15.01
CA GLU A 503 30.62 -17.06 -14.39
C GLU A 503 30.13 -15.68 -14.84
N MET A 504 28.82 -15.48 -14.85
CA MET A 504 28.21 -14.20 -15.21
C MET A 504 26.91 -13.93 -14.46
N ASN A 505 26.73 -12.71 -13.99
CA ASN A 505 25.47 -12.23 -13.45
C ASN A 505 24.69 -11.48 -14.54
N VAL A 506 23.46 -11.91 -14.80
CA VAL A 506 22.52 -11.30 -15.72
C VAL A 506 21.40 -10.66 -14.91
N ASN A 507 21.38 -9.33 -14.90
CA ASN A 507 20.36 -8.54 -14.23
C ASN A 507 19.31 -8.09 -15.23
N ILE A 508 18.09 -8.58 -15.10
CA ILE A 508 16.94 -8.23 -15.94
C ILE A 508 16.04 -7.28 -15.15
N LYS A 509 15.76 -6.11 -15.70
CA LYS A 509 14.86 -5.12 -15.11
C LYS A 509 13.79 -4.74 -16.12
N ILE A 510 12.53 -4.81 -15.71
CA ILE A 510 11.41 -4.26 -16.50
C ILE A 510 11.08 -2.90 -15.91
N MET A 511 11.08 -1.88 -16.76
CA MET A 511 10.92 -0.50 -16.37
C MET A 511 9.79 0.14 -17.17
N SER A 512 9.08 1.08 -16.58
CA SER A 512 8.13 1.91 -17.30
C SER A 512 8.24 3.35 -16.85
N ASN A 513 7.80 4.26 -17.71
CA ASN A 513 7.80 5.69 -17.45
C ASN A 513 6.46 6.11 -16.85
N ILE A 514 6.45 6.53 -15.59
CA ILE A 514 5.25 6.91 -14.85
C ILE A 514 5.29 8.42 -14.58
N PRO A 515 4.22 9.19 -14.87
CA PRO A 515 4.16 10.61 -14.56
C PRO A 515 4.18 10.86 -13.05
N GLY A 516 4.78 11.98 -12.63
CA GLY A 516 4.81 12.40 -11.24
C GLY A 516 3.43 12.84 -10.75
N ALA A 517 3.10 12.51 -9.49
CA ALA A 517 1.79 12.75 -8.89
C ALA A 517 1.35 14.23 -8.89
N LEU A 518 2.31 15.17 -8.85
CA LEU A 518 2.03 16.61 -8.80
C LEU A 518 2.27 17.32 -10.15
N ASP A 519 2.98 16.69 -11.09
CA ASP A 519 3.34 17.29 -12.38
C ASP A 519 3.53 16.22 -13.46
N ALA A 520 2.59 16.16 -14.40
CA ALA A 520 2.63 15.23 -15.53
C ALA A 520 3.81 15.45 -16.49
N LYS A 521 4.47 16.62 -16.44
CA LYS A 521 5.70 16.88 -17.22
C LYS A 521 6.92 16.18 -16.63
N LYS A 522 6.91 15.92 -15.32
CA LYS A 522 7.97 15.16 -14.64
C LYS A 522 7.67 13.68 -14.78
N LYS A 523 8.29 13.02 -15.75
CA LYS A 523 8.17 11.57 -15.94
C LYS A 523 9.30 10.84 -15.24
N ILE A 524 8.98 9.81 -14.47
CA ILE A 524 9.92 9.03 -13.65
C ILE A 524 10.00 7.60 -14.18
N TRP A 525 11.22 7.15 -14.47
CA TRP A 525 11.49 5.76 -14.78
C TRP A 525 11.39 4.91 -13.53
N THR A 526 10.36 4.08 -13.49
CA THR A 526 10.12 3.18 -12.36
C THR A 526 10.40 1.74 -12.75
N ILE A 527 11.12 1.04 -11.88
CA ILE A 527 11.41 -0.39 -12.07
C ILE A 527 10.24 -1.19 -11.52
N LEU A 528 9.57 -1.92 -12.41
CA LEU A 528 8.40 -2.74 -12.10
C LEU A 528 8.79 -4.15 -11.66
N TYR A 529 9.87 -4.69 -12.21
CA TYR A 529 10.33 -6.03 -11.91
C TYR A 529 11.85 -6.10 -11.98
N ARG A 530 12.46 -6.91 -11.11
CA ARG A 530 13.91 -7.13 -11.06
C ARG A 530 14.18 -8.61 -10.92
N LYS A 531 15.01 -9.16 -11.80
CA LYS A 531 15.55 -10.50 -11.65
C LYS A 531 17.05 -10.52 -11.78
N HIS A 532 17.68 -11.24 -10.86
CA HIS A 532 19.09 -11.59 -10.91
C HIS A 532 19.21 -13.07 -11.30
N VAL A 533 19.85 -13.35 -12.42
CA VAL A 533 20.15 -14.71 -12.88
C VAL A 533 21.66 -14.89 -12.85
N LYS A 534 22.15 -15.87 -12.11
CA LYS A 534 23.57 -16.23 -12.08
C LYS A 534 23.81 -17.39 -13.05
N LEU A 535 24.65 -17.16 -14.04
CA LEU A 535 25.14 -18.18 -14.97
C LEU A 535 26.45 -18.73 -14.41
N HIS A 536 26.48 -20.03 -14.15
CA HIS A 536 27.64 -20.74 -13.66
C HIS A 536 28.41 -21.41 -14.82
N SER A 537 29.52 -22.05 -14.48
CA SER A 537 30.53 -22.54 -15.42
C SER A 537 30.01 -23.56 -16.44
N GLU A 538 28.97 -24.31 -16.11
CA GLU A 538 28.30 -25.28 -17.01
C GLU A 538 27.66 -24.61 -18.24
N HIS A 539 27.26 -23.34 -18.15
CA HIS A 539 26.70 -22.60 -19.27
C HIS A 539 27.77 -22.29 -20.34
N PHE A 540 29.03 -22.22 -19.93
CA PHE A 540 30.18 -21.79 -20.74
C PHE A 540 31.07 -22.94 -21.21
N ILE A 541 30.67 -24.21 -20.98
CA ILE A 541 31.40 -25.37 -21.49
C ILE A 541 31.43 -25.31 -23.02
N LYS A 542 32.62 -25.19 -23.59
CA LYS A 542 32.88 -25.31 -25.02
C LYS A 542 32.82 -26.77 -25.40
N PHE A 543 32.11 -27.09 -26.48
CA PHE A 543 32.08 -28.44 -27.00
C PHE A 543 32.33 -28.39 -28.50
N ASN A 544 33.53 -28.82 -28.90
CA ASN A 544 33.99 -28.87 -30.28
C ASN A 544 33.09 -29.80 -31.11
N LEU A 545 31.99 -29.25 -31.62
CA LEU A 545 31.32 -29.81 -32.76
C LEU A 545 32.14 -29.35 -33.96
N ASN A 546 32.86 -30.28 -34.60
CA ASN A 546 33.32 -30.14 -35.98
C ASN A 546 32.10 -30.03 -36.92
N LEU A 547 31.29 -28.99 -36.78
CA LEU A 547 30.09 -28.75 -37.56
C LEU A 547 30.23 -27.40 -38.24
N LYS A 548 30.73 -27.53 -39.48
CA LYS A 548 30.68 -26.58 -40.60
C LYS A 548 31.52 -25.32 -40.42
N LYS A 549 32.60 -25.31 -41.20
CA LYS A 549 33.15 -24.12 -41.85
C LYS A 549 32.02 -23.39 -42.58
N GLU A 550 31.24 -22.57 -41.88
CA GLU A 550 30.47 -21.53 -42.56
C GLU A 550 31.44 -20.39 -42.87
N GLN A 551 31.37 -19.92 -44.11
CA GLN A 551 32.31 -18.97 -44.72
C GLN A 551 32.20 -17.62 -44.01
N CYS A 552 32.97 -17.41 -42.94
CA CYS A 552 33.41 -16.05 -42.63
C CYS A 552 34.21 -15.57 -43.84
N LEU A 553 33.83 -14.41 -44.38
CA LEU A 553 34.63 -13.71 -45.39
C LEU A 553 36.06 -13.67 -44.87
N LYS A 554 36.97 -14.37 -45.57
CA LYS A 554 38.39 -14.48 -45.23
C LYS A 554 38.87 -13.17 -44.64
N ASN A 555 39.40 -13.20 -43.41
CA ASN A 555 40.53 -12.34 -43.09
C ASN A 555 41.44 -12.96 -42.03
N LEU A 556 42.67 -13.15 -42.52
CA LEU A 556 43.98 -13.09 -41.88
C LEU A 556 44.24 -14.04 -40.71
N ASP A 557 44.82 -15.18 -41.07
CA ASP A 557 46.17 -15.61 -40.69
C ASP A 557 46.55 -15.49 -39.21
N SER A 558 46.94 -16.64 -38.67
CA SER A 558 47.47 -16.86 -37.31
C SER A 558 48.25 -15.66 -36.76
N PRO A 559 48.09 -15.34 -35.46
CA PRO A 559 48.73 -14.18 -34.85
C PRO A 559 50.23 -14.15 -35.15
N LEU A 560 50.80 -12.96 -35.38
CA LEU A 560 52.19 -12.77 -35.82
C LEU A 560 53.17 -13.60 -34.96
N GLN A 561 52.95 -13.69 -33.64
CA GLN A 561 53.78 -14.54 -32.76
C GLN A 561 53.73 -16.03 -33.12
N ALA A 562 52.54 -16.57 -33.43
CA ALA A 562 52.40 -17.98 -33.85
C ALA A 562 53.03 -18.22 -35.22
N GLN A 563 52.97 -17.25 -36.13
CA GLN A 563 53.65 -17.31 -37.42
C GLN A 563 55.16 -17.21 -37.30
N ILE A 564 55.66 -16.33 -36.41
CA ILE A 564 57.09 -16.21 -36.09
C ILE A 564 57.59 -17.52 -35.48
N TYR A 565 56.85 -18.08 -34.52
CA TYR A 565 57.19 -19.36 -33.89
C TYR A 565 57.19 -20.49 -34.93
N GLN A 566 56.18 -20.57 -35.78
CA GLN A 566 56.08 -21.62 -36.79
C GLN A 566 57.13 -21.46 -37.89
N ALA A 567 57.46 -20.24 -38.30
CA ALA A 567 58.55 -19.96 -39.23
C ALA A 567 59.91 -20.31 -38.61
N ALA A 568 60.14 -19.95 -37.34
CA ALA A 568 61.36 -20.27 -36.60
C ALA A 568 61.52 -21.78 -36.39
N MET A 569 60.46 -22.47 -36.00
CA MET A 569 60.46 -23.92 -35.83
C MET A 569 60.67 -24.64 -37.17
N ASN A 570 60.06 -24.17 -38.27
CA ASN A 570 60.25 -24.76 -39.59
C ASN A 570 61.66 -24.54 -40.16
N HIS A 571 62.29 -23.39 -39.93
CA HIS A 571 63.62 -23.07 -40.48
C HIS A 571 64.77 -23.53 -39.58
N HIS A 572 64.55 -23.56 -38.27
CA HIS A 572 65.62 -23.72 -37.29
C HIS A 572 65.32 -24.79 -36.24
N GLY A 573 64.16 -25.46 -36.27
CA GLY A 573 63.77 -26.49 -35.30
C GLY A 573 64.66 -27.74 -35.30
N HIS A 574 65.49 -27.91 -36.33
CA HIS A 574 66.53 -28.94 -36.39
C HIS A 574 67.86 -28.50 -35.73
N LEU A 575 68.01 -27.21 -35.41
CA LEU A 575 69.22 -26.61 -34.82
C LEU A 575 68.98 -26.14 -33.38
N PHE A 576 67.76 -25.74 -33.05
CA PHE A 576 67.38 -25.21 -31.75
C PHE A 576 66.06 -25.83 -31.30
N GLU A 577 65.98 -26.15 -30.01
CA GLU A 577 64.73 -26.52 -29.34
C GLU A 577 64.02 -25.22 -28.94
N PHE A 578 62.85 -24.96 -29.54
CA PHE A 578 62.09 -23.76 -29.26
C PHE A 578 61.10 -24.03 -28.13
N ASP A 579 61.37 -23.44 -26.96
CA ASP A 579 60.44 -23.45 -25.83
C ASP A 579 59.37 -22.35 -25.99
N ASP A 580 58.10 -22.75 -25.97
CA ASP A 580 56.98 -21.81 -25.93
C ASP A 580 56.81 -21.29 -24.50
N VAL A 581 57.24 -20.05 -24.25
CA VAL A 581 57.14 -19.36 -22.96
C VAL A 581 55.69 -19.28 -22.45
N MET A 582 54.68 -19.43 -23.32
CA MET A 582 53.26 -19.50 -22.93
C MET A 582 52.81 -20.90 -22.50
N ARG A 583 53.44 -21.98 -23.01
CA ARG A 583 53.17 -23.37 -22.57
C ARG A 583 54.02 -23.78 -21.37
N ASN A 584 55.22 -23.22 -21.23
CA ASN A 584 56.16 -23.54 -20.15
C ASN A 584 55.95 -22.76 -18.84
N LYS A 585 54.80 -22.11 -18.67
CA LYS A 585 54.27 -21.84 -17.32
C LYS A 585 53.60 -23.07 -16.71
N GLN A 586 54.17 -24.26 -16.88
CA GLN A 586 53.96 -25.35 -15.93
C GLN A 586 54.83 -25.11 -14.68
N THR A 587 54.62 -23.98 -14.01
CA THR A 587 54.58 -24.06 -12.54
C THR A 587 53.55 -25.12 -12.22
N VAL A 588 53.92 -26.16 -11.47
CA VAL A 588 53.01 -27.23 -11.00
C VAL A 588 51.74 -26.55 -10.47
N SER A 589 50.73 -26.41 -11.32
CA SER A 589 49.50 -25.72 -10.96
C SER A 589 48.75 -26.73 -10.11
N LYS A 590 48.40 -26.30 -8.91
CA LYS A 590 47.75 -27.16 -7.93
C LYS A 590 46.37 -27.55 -8.47
N GLU A 591 46.23 -28.79 -8.95
CA GLU A 591 44.94 -29.33 -9.38
C GLU A 591 44.07 -29.57 -8.15
N TRP A 592 42.90 -28.95 -8.10
CA TRP A 592 41.89 -29.20 -7.08
C TRP A 592 41.08 -30.44 -7.46
N HIS A 593 40.83 -31.30 -6.48
CA HIS A 593 40.05 -32.52 -6.65
C HIS A 593 38.72 -32.41 -5.91
N MET A 594 37.61 -32.73 -6.58
CA MET A 594 36.29 -32.81 -5.98
C MET A 594 35.58 -34.10 -6.40
N TYR A 595 34.65 -34.58 -5.57
CA TYR A 595 34.02 -35.89 -5.77
C TYR A 595 32.49 -35.81 -5.72
N VAL A 596 31.84 -36.67 -6.52
CA VAL A 596 30.39 -36.93 -6.48
C VAL A 596 30.17 -38.44 -6.49
N ARG A 597 29.43 -38.97 -5.53
CA ARG A 597 29.13 -40.40 -5.49
C ARG A 597 28.14 -40.80 -6.59
N LEU A 598 28.37 -41.93 -7.23
CA LEU A 598 27.46 -42.45 -8.25
C LEU A 598 26.50 -43.48 -7.61
N PRO A 599 25.19 -43.45 -7.90
CA PRO A 599 24.26 -44.47 -7.44
C PRO A 599 24.46 -45.79 -8.20
N ASP A 600 23.96 -46.91 -7.65
CA ASP A 600 24.16 -48.26 -8.22
C ASP A 600 23.69 -48.42 -9.68
N LYS A 601 22.80 -47.52 -10.16
CA LYS A 601 22.31 -47.45 -11.56
C LYS A 601 22.65 -46.14 -12.27
N TYR A 602 23.79 -45.52 -11.95
CA TYR A 602 24.19 -44.21 -12.49
C TYR A 602 24.17 -44.13 -14.04
N GLN A 603 24.35 -45.25 -14.73
CA GLN A 603 24.26 -45.34 -16.19
C GLN A 603 22.88 -44.92 -16.74
N GLU A 604 21.79 -45.18 -16.01
CA GLU A 604 20.44 -44.74 -16.36
C GLU A 604 20.23 -43.25 -16.05
N VAL A 605 20.90 -42.74 -15.01
CA VAL A 605 20.78 -41.36 -14.55
C VAL A 605 21.36 -40.38 -15.56
N PHE A 606 22.50 -40.71 -16.19
CA PHE A 606 23.08 -39.92 -17.28
C PHE A 606 22.20 -39.82 -18.54
N ARG A 607 21.11 -40.61 -18.64
CA ARG A 607 20.14 -40.55 -19.74
C ARG A 607 18.98 -39.60 -19.45
N ASN A 608 18.84 -39.09 -18.22
CA ASN A 608 17.77 -38.18 -17.84
C ASN A 608 17.98 -36.77 -18.43
N LYS A 609 16.98 -36.27 -19.17
CA LYS A 609 17.03 -34.98 -19.89
C LYS A 609 16.47 -33.82 -19.08
N ASP A 610 15.85 -34.06 -17.93
CA ASP A 610 15.04 -33.04 -17.26
C ASP A 610 15.85 -31.88 -16.67
N HIS A 611 17.07 -32.13 -16.18
CA HIS A 611 17.92 -31.09 -15.58
C HIS A 611 18.80 -30.34 -16.58
N THR A 612 18.93 -30.84 -17.82
CA THR A 612 19.66 -30.15 -18.89
C THR A 612 18.76 -29.20 -19.70
N LYS A 613 17.51 -28.97 -19.25
CA LYS A 613 16.52 -28.09 -19.91
C LYS A 613 17.01 -26.66 -20.10
N HIS A 614 17.92 -26.15 -19.27
CA HIS A 614 18.48 -24.79 -19.39
C HIS A 614 19.62 -24.68 -20.41
N LEU A 615 20.21 -25.81 -20.81
CA LEU A 615 21.24 -25.91 -21.83
C LEU A 615 20.62 -26.02 -23.24
N THR A 616 21.43 -25.77 -24.27
CA THR A 616 21.00 -25.90 -25.67
C THR A 616 20.81 -27.36 -26.04
N SER A 617 19.93 -27.64 -27.02
CA SER A 617 19.62 -29.03 -27.42
C SER A 617 20.87 -29.79 -27.89
N LYS A 618 21.82 -29.08 -28.51
CA LYS A 618 23.13 -29.62 -28.91
C LYS A 618 24.04 -29.93 -27.72
N LYS A 619 24.14 -29.03 -26.72
CA LYS A 619 24.89 -29.30 -25.48
C LYS A 619 24.35 -30.54 -24.77
N VAL A 620 23.02 -30.65 -24.66
CA VAL A 620 22.37 -31.83 -24.06
C VAL A 620 22.75 -33.11 -24.81
N LYS A 621 22.67 -33.12 -26.15
CA LYS A 621 23.06 -34.28 -26.95
C LYS A 621 24.53 -34.63 -26.78
N TYR A 622 25.41 -33.63 -26.78
CA TYR A 622 26.84 -33.81 -26.56
C TYR A 622 27.12 -34.41 -25.18
N PHE A 623 26.56 -33.85 -24.11
CA PHE A 623 26.71 -34.41 -22.76
C PHE A 623 26.22 -35.85 -22.69
N ILE A 624 25.03 -36.14 -23.21
CA ILE A 624 24.50 -37.51 -23.25
C ILE A 624 25.47 -38.43 -23.99
N GLN A 625 25.99 -38.02 -25.15
CA GLN A 625 26.94 -38.83 -25.92
C GLN A 625 28.25 -39.10 -25.14
N GLN A 626 28.80 -38.10 -24.46
CA GLN A 626 30.03 -38.24 -23.69
C GLN A 626 29.82 -39.13 -22.45
N PHE A 627 28.77 -38.86 -21.67
CA PHE A 627 28.45 -39.60 -20.44
C PHE A 627 27.94 -41.02 -20.69
N THR A 628 27.41 -41.32 -21.87
CA THR A 628 26.97 -42.67 -22.25
C THR A 628 28.00 -43.45 -23.07
N SER A 629 29.18 -42.87 -23.33
CA SER A 629 30.25 -43.58 -24.04
C SER A 629 30.72 -44.78 -23.21
N GLU A 630 30.88 -45.94 -23.87
CA GLU A 630 31.28 -47.17 -23.16
C GLU A 630 32.65 -47.03 -22.49
N ASP A 631 33.57 -46.29 -23.11
CA ASP A 631 34.91 -46.07 -22.58
C ASP A 631 34.88 -45.27 -21.27
N PHE A 632 34.04 -44.22 -21.21
CA PHE A 632 33.88 -43.44 -19.99
C PHE A 632 33.17 -44.25 -18.89
N LEU A 633 32.09 -44.94 -19.24
CA LEU A 633 31.32 -45.76 -18.27
C LEU A 633 32.12 -46.92 -17.68
N LYS A 634 33.12 -47.44 -18.42
CA LYS A 634 34.05 -48.48 -17.98
C LYS A 634 35.33 -47.91 -17.33
N SER A 635 35.39 -46.61 -17.04
CA SER A 635 36.57 -45.93 -16.47
C SER A 635 37.83 -46.05 -17.31
N LYS A 636 37.71 -46.17 -18.64
CA LYS A 636 38.84 -46.28 -19.58
C LYS A 636 39.28 -44.94 -20.18
N SER A 637 38.45 -43.91 -20.06
CA SER A 637 38.73 -42.57 -20.58
C SER A 637 38.25 -41.49 -19.62
N ASN A 638 38.90 -40.33 -19.70
CA ASN A 638 38.54 -39.12 -18.95
C ASN A 638 37.83 -38.15 -19.89
N LEU A 639 36.79 -37.48 -19.39
CA LEU A 639 36.13 -36.39 -20.11
C LEU A 639 36.82 -35.07 -19.75
N ILE A 640 37.02 -34.20 -20.73
CA ILE A 640 37.61 -32.87 -20.50
C ILE A 640 36.60 -31.82 -20.95
N PHE A 641 36.18 -30.98 -20.01
CA PHE A 641 35.36 -29.81 -20.31
C PHE A 641 36.21 -28.56 -20.28
N SER A 642 36.30 -27.89 -21.42
CA SER A 642 36.99 -26.60 -21.54
C SER A 642 36.02 -25.46 -21.26
N ILE A 643 36.33 -24.63 -20.27
CA ILE A 643 35.52 -23.49 -19.81
C ILE A 643 36.44 -22.28 -19.74
N GLY A 644 36.35 -21.38 -20.72
CA GLY A 644 37.29 -20.27 -20.78
C GLY A 644 38.71 -20.74 -21.11
N HIS A 645 39.69 -20.39 -20.29
CA HIS A 645 41.05 -20.95 -20.32
C HIS A 645 41.25 -22.16 -19.38
N GLU A 646 40.23 -22.52 -18.60
CA GLU A 646 40.28 -23.61 -17.62
C GLU A 646 39.84 -24.94 -18.25
N ASN A 647 40.47 -26.04 -17.85
CA ASN A 647 40.06 -27.38 -18.22
C ASN A 647 39.69 -28.18 -16.98
N VAL A 648 38.46 -28.71 -16.95
CA VAL A 648 38.01 -29.63 -15.90
C VAL A 648 38.03 -31.05 -16.44
N LYS A 649 38.84 -31.91 -15.84
CA LYS A 649 38.89 -33.34 -16.12
C LYS A 649 37.86 -34.06 -15.25
N ILE A 650 37.13 -34.99 -15.82
CA ILE A 650 36.11 -35.79 -15.14
C ILE A 650 36.44 -37.26 -15.40
N GLU A 651 36.56 -38.04 -14.34
CA GLU A 651 36.86 -39.47 -14.40
C GLU A 651 35.97 -40.26 -13.44
N ILE A 652 35.60 -41.48 -13.84
CA ILE A 652 34.95 -42.42 -12.93
C ILE A 652 36.05 -43.18 -12.19
N HIS A 653 36.24 -42.84 -10.92
CA HIS A 653 37.13 -43.55 -10.02
C HIS A 653 36.43 -44.80 -9.49
N ASN A 654 36.91 -45.97 -9.92
CA ASN A 654 36.45 -47.27 -9.46
C ASN A 654 37.65 -48.04 -8.89
N ASP A 655 37.78 -48.00 -7.57
CA ASP A 655 38.86 -48.62 -6.83
C ASP A 655 38.48 -50.00 -6.28
N SER A 656 37.44 -50.64 -6.83
CA SER A 656 36.98 -52.02 -6.54
C SER A 656 36.45 -52.27 -5.11
N PHE A 657 36.81 -51.42 -4.14
CA PHE A 657 36.43 -51.53 -2.73
C PHE A 657 35.30 -50.58 -2.32
N THR A 658 35.10 -49.47 -3.04
CA THR A 658 34.06 -48.46 -2.73
C THR A 658 33.06 -48.31 -3.88
N SER A 659 31.86 -47.79 -3.61
CA SER A 659 30.90 -47.45 -4.67
C SER A 659 31.54 -46.45 -5.63
N PRO A 660 31.36 -46.60 -6.96
CA PRO A 660 32.05 -45.77 -7.93
C PRO A 660 31.84 -44.27 -7.66
N LEU A 661 32.92 -43.50 -7.74
CA LEU A 661 32.91 -42.06 -7.51
C LEU A 661 33.25 -41.33 -8.81
N LEU A 662 32.62 -40.20 -9.04
CA LEU A 662 32.98 -39.26 -10.09
C LEU A 662 34.00 -38.28 -9.52
N LYS A 663 35.24 -38.32 -9.99
CA LYS A 663 36.30 -37.37 -9.62
C LYS A 663 36.37 -36.26 -10.66
N LEU A 664 36.39 -35.02 -10.18
CA LEU A 664 36.60 -33.82 -10.98
C LEU A 664 37.95 -33.22 -10.60
N SER A 665 38.80 -32.89 -11.58
CA SER A 665 40.07 -32.18 -11.35
C SER A 665 40.23 -30.95 -12.24
N GLY A 666 40.86 -29.90 -11.72
CA GLY A 666 41.16 -28.67 -12.47
C GLY A 666 41.89 -27.62 -11.63
N GLU A 667 42.48 -26.62 -12.28
CA GLU A 667 43.31 -25.60 -11.61
C GLU A 667 42.46 -24.59 -10.82
N ASN A 668 41.26 -24.28 -11.30
CA ASN A 668 40.36 -23.32 -10.67
C ASN A 668 39.28 -24.02 -9.81
N MET A 669 39.50 -24.01 -8.50
CA MET A 669 38.57 -24.59 -7.50
C MET A 669 37.11 -24.21 -7.71
N LYS A 670 36.83 -22.95 -8.10
CA LYS A 670 35.45 -22.47 -8.26
C LYS A 670 34.77 -23.08 -9.49
N VAL A 671 35.51 -23.23 -10.59
CA VAL A 671 35.02 -23.86 -11.81
C VAL A 671 34.77 -25.35 -11.55
N VAL A 672 35.70 -26.02 -10.87
CA VAL A 672 35.55 -27.42 -10.46
C VAL A 672 34.31 -27.60 -9.58
N LEU A 673 34.08 -26.71 -8.61
CA LEU A 673 32.90 -26.74 -7.73
C LEU A 673 31.58 -26.54 -8.49
N ASN A 674 31.52 -25.60 -9.43
CA ASN A 674 30.33 -25.38 -10.25
C ASN A 674 29.98 -26.63 -11.07
N ILE A 675 30.99 -27.25 -11.71
CA ILE A 675 30.77 -28.48 -12.48
C ILE A 675 30.41 -29.66 -11.55
N ARG A 676 31.03 -29.76 -10.37
CA ARG A 676 30.68 -30.76 -9.34
C ARG A 676 29.20 -30.64 -8.96
N ASN A 677 28.72 -29.43 -8.67
CA ASN A 677 27.33 -29.18 -8.30
C ASN A 677 26.37 -29.47 -9.45
N PHE A 678 26.71 -29.05 -10.68
CA PHE A 678 25.93 -29.39 -11.87
C PHE A 678 25.77 -30.91 -12.05
N LEU A 679 26.84 -31.68 -11.87
CA LEU A 679 26.78 -33.14 -11.98
C LEU A 679 26.06 -33.78 -10.80
N SER A 680 26.23 -33.25 -9.59
CA SER A 680 25.48 -33.66 -8.40
C SER A 680 23.97 -33.51 -8.62
N ASP A 681 23.51 -32.35 -9.10
CA ASP A 681 22.10 -32.10 -9.40
C ASP A 681 21.58 -33.08 -10.46
N LEU A 682 22.36 -33.30 -11.53
CA LEU A 682 22.01 -34.27 -12.57
C LEU A 682 21.88 -35.70 -12.02
N ILE A 683 22.75 -36.07 -11.07
CA ILE A 683 22.82 -37.43 -10.51
C ILE A 683 21.72 -37.67 -9.46
N TYR A 684 21.47 -36.69 -8.59
CA TYR A 684 20.65 -36.89 -7.40
C TYR A 684 19.23 -36.31 -7.49
N CYS A 685 18.84 -35.60 -8.55
CA CYS A 685 17.46 -35.13 -8.68
C CYS A 685 16.40 -36.24 -8.84
N VAL A 686 16.78 -37.50 -9.08
CA VAL A 686 15.86 -38.65 -9.02
C VAL A 686 15.34 -38.92 -7.60
N PHE A 687 15.97 -38.34 -6.56
CA PHE A 687 15.67 -38.64 -5.16
C PHE A 687 14.56 -37.77 -4.52
N ALA A 688 13.95 -36.82 -5.23
CA ALA A 688 12.82 -36.03 -4.70
C ALA A 688 11.59 -36.87 -4.26
N ASN A 689 11.53 -38.14 -4.68
CA ASN A 689 10.48 -39.11 -4.30
C ASN A 689 10.90 -40.09 -3.19
N PHE A 690 12.05 -39.92 -2.55
CA PHE A 690 12.48 -40.79 -1.45
C PHE A 690 12.02 -40.24 -0.10
N GLY A 691 11.42 -41.10 0.72
CA GLY A 691 11.01 -40.74 2.07
C GLY A 691 12.22 -40.55 3.01
N PRO A 692 12.06 -39.77 4.09
CA PRO A 692 13.11 -39.53 5.09
C PRO A 692 13.61 -40.85 5.70
N GLY A 693 14.93 -40.97 5.91
CA GLY A 693 15.58 -42.19 6.43
C GLY A 693 16.09 -43.16 5.36
N LYS A 694 15.95 -42.82 4.07
CA LYS A 694 16.66 -43.47 2.96
C LYS A 694 17.88 -42.66 2.49
N GLU A 695 18.25 -41.58 3.18
CA GLU A 695 19.46 -40.83 2.87
C GLU A 695 20.71 -41.71 3.08
N PHE A 696 21.59 -41.72 2.07
CA PHE A 696 22.76 -42.59 1.98
C PHE A 696 23.87 -42.18 2.95
N ILE A 697 23.70 -42.42 4.26
CA ILE A 697 24.79 -42.34 5.23
C ILE A 697 25.04 -43.75 5.76
N ASN A 698 26.14 -44.36 5.33
CA ASN A 698 26.61 -45.62 5.91
C ASN A 698 27.11 -45.33 7.35
N LEU A 699 26.86 -46.22 8.31
CA LEU A 699 27.40 -46.10 9.67
C LEU A 699 28.94 -45.99 9.68
N SER A 700 29.61 -46.55 8.66
CA SER A 700 31.05 -46.39 8.46
C SER A 700 31.49 -44.94 8.19
N SER A 701 30.61 -44.08 7.66
CA SER A 701 30.90 -42.67 7.40
C SER A 701 31.17 -41.90 8.69
N TYR A 702 30.51 -42.26 9.81
CA TYR A 702 30.74 -41.63 11.10
C TYR A 702 32.14 -41.92 11.65
N ALA A 703 32.62 -43.16 11.53
CA ALA A 703 33.97 -43.53 11.92
C ALA A 703 35.03 -42.82 11.06
N THR A 704 34.77 -42.68 9.75
CA THR A 704 35.65 -41.94 8.83
C THR A 704 35.68 -40.44 9.16
N ILE A 705 34.54 -39.82 9.48
CA ILE A 705 34.45 -38.42 9.92
C ILE A 705 35.19 -38.22 11.23
N GLU A 706 35.02 -39.11 12.21
CA GLU A 706 35.70 -39.02 13.51
C GLU A 706 37.23 -39.16 13.36
N ASN A 707 37.68 -40.07 12.50
CA ASN A 707 39.10 -40.26 12.20
C ASN A 707 39.70 -39.05 11.47
N LEU A 708 38.96 -38.47 10.51
CA LEU A 708 39.36 -37.24 9.81
C LEU A 708 39.41 -36.05 10.78
N GLN A 709 38.45 -35.90 11.69
CA GLN A 709 38.48 -34.85 12.71
C GLN A 709 39.70 -35.00 13.64
N LYS A 710 40.02 -36.23 14.06
CA LYS A 710 41.24 -36.51 14.86
C LYS A 710 42.51 -36.16 14.09
N ALA A 711 42.56 -36.46 12.79
CA ALA A 711 43.71 -36.16 11.94
C ALA A 711 43.86 -34.66 11.66
N VAL A 712 42.78 -33.94 11.36
CA VAL A 712 42.78 -32.47 11.22
C VAL A 712 43.23 -31.79 12.53
N LYS A 713 42.73 -32.26 13.68
CA LYS A 713 43.14 -31.75 15.00
C LYS A 713 44.64 -31.98 15.27
N LYS A 714 45.20 -33.10 14.82
CA LYS A 714 46.65 -33.37 14.87
C LYS A 714 47.43 -32.42 13.97
N CYS A 715 46.96 -32.16 12.74
CA CYS A 715 47.67 -31.24 11.84
C CYS A 715 47.66 -29.79 12.32
N ILE A 716 46.54 -29.30 12.86
CA ILE A 716 46.43 -27.94 13.45
C ILE A 716 47.41 -27.77 14.63
N THR A 717 47.79 -28.85 15.30
CA THR A 717 48.62 -28.80 16.52
C THR A 717 50.11 -29.04 16.29
N GLY A 718 50.58 -29.28 15.05
CA GLY A 718 52.03 -29.35 14.81
C GLY A 718 52.58 -29.91 13.48
N SER A 719 51.79 -30.03 12.40
CA SER A 719 52.26 -30.61 11.12
C SER A 719 52.66 -29.56 10.06
N SER A 720 53.48 -29.96 9.07
CA SER A 720 53.78 -29.16 7.86
C SER A 720 52.59 -29.12 6.88
N GLU A 721 52.53 -28.11 6.01
CA GLU A 721 51.47 -27.94 4.99
C GLU A 721 51.29 -29.16 4.07
N GLU A 722 52.33 -29.98 3.88
CA GLU A 722 52.33 -31.20 3.04
C GLU A 722 51.43 -32.32 3.59
N GLU A 723 51.14 -32.37 4.90
CA GLU A 723 50.25 -33.37 5.50
C GLU A 723 48.76 -33.00 5.41
N ILE A 724 48.45 -31.73 5.12
CA ILE A 724 47.09 -31.20 5.11
C ILE A 724 46.37 -31.55 3.79
N GLU A 725 47.09 -31.60 2.67
CA GLU A 725 46.49 -31.85 1.35
C GLU A 725 45.84 -33.24 1.21
N PRO A 726 46.51 -34.35 1.60
CA PRO A 726 45.88 -35.67 1.58
C PRO A 726 44.66 -35.74 2.48
N LEU A 727 44.65 -34.98 3.59
CA LEU A 727 43.51 -34.90 4.50
C LEU A 727 42.34 -34.13 3.90
N ILE A 728 42.59 -33.03 3.18
CA ILE A 728 41.56 -32.29 2.44
C ILE A 728 40.96 -33.18 1.34
N GLU A 729 41.79 -33.90 0.58
CA GLU A 729 41.31 -34.81 -0.47
C GLU A 729 40.51 -35.97 0.13
N GLN A 730 40.96 -36.55 1.26
CA GLN A 730 40.20 -37.57 1.97
C GLN A 730 38.89 -37.04 2.56
N PHE A 731 38.86 -35.81 3.05
CA PHE A 731 37.64 -35.17 3.56
C PHE A 731 36.65 -34.89 2.43
N GLU A 732 37.12 -34.32 1.33
CA GLU A 732 36.31 -34.06 0.15
C GLU A 732 35.74 -35.37 -0.43
N ARG A 733 36.56 -36.41 -0.52
CA ARG A 733 36.16 -37.72 -1.03
C ARG A 733 35.17 -38.45 -0.12
N ASN A 734 35.47 -38.54 1.17
CA ASN A 734 34.77 -39.44 2.09
C ASN A 734 33.64 -38.77 2.87
N VAL A 735 33.60 -37.44 2.92
CA VAL A 735 32.58 -36.68 3.63
C VAL A 735 31.72 -35.91 2.63
N ILE A 736 32.30 -35.00 1.85
CA ILE A 736 31.54 -34.12 0.93
C ILE A 736 31.01 -34.88 -0.28
N GLY A 737 31.82 -35.76 -0.89
CA GLY A 737 31.46 -36.56 -2.05
C GLY A 737 30.42 -37.65 -1.77
N VAL A 738 30.21 -38.00 -0.49
CA VAL A 738 29.25 -39.02 -0.05
C VAL A 738 27.87 -38.42 0.27
N LEU A 739 27.79 -37.11 0.51
CA LEU A 739 26.55 -36.41 0.85
C LEU A 739 25.77 -36.03 -0.42
N PRO A 740 24.49 -36.44 -0.55
CA PRO A 740 23.59 -35.79 -1.49
C PRO A 740 23.32 -34.38 -0.94
N ILE A 741 23.66 -33.34 -1.71
CA ILE A 741 23.36 -31.94 -1.35
C ILE A 741 21.98 -31.58 -1.88
#